data_AF-A0A932D5B8-F1
#
_entry.id   AF-A0A932D5B8-F1
#
_cell.length_a   1.000
_cell.length_b   1.000
_cell.length_c   1.000
_cell.angle_alpha   90.00
_cell.angle_beta   90.00
_cell.angle_gamma   90.00
#
_symmetry.space_group_name_H-M   'P 1'
#
loop_
_entity.id
_entity.type
_entity.pdbx_description
1 polymer ?
#
loop_
_entity_poly.entity_id
_entity_poly.type
_entity_poly.pdbx_seq_one_letter_code
_entity_poly.pdbx_strand_id
1 'polypeptide(L)'
;MNFLFGKSRLKRAIERGLANGRLREELMELGDLTLKSRADAEAVCWGLLQLAGGTASLGQSAYALAGLFQDVEDGECDAFEVLRERGIPELLRLFDLIQESPEEDDTNTLLFILKMLALYGTTGGTLKIIEAARRPLKPDGYMWSVVLGNFKSGHPEAELLFRSLRDPLPPDFIGVSLLDAANACLIEGGEMSHPFDSHEGKQRLRAWLTNPDPGEYSCAHSATAALPFISNPDRDQLLDLAMKHPDAGVQLEAAWAAAKLGREDGLGRLADHCRDFKHAQRAKRYLGELGREDVIPAAANDPGFEALAEFAQWLAHPNELGRAPDELEIVDRRNLAWPPEREPKPFWLVKYRAKDTTGLDEDDVECGLVGSTTFCFFSYKLAERPPEDAYAVHCYWEMEQAGLIEESDVKKDPAEYQGLLKQWQGAALENPQMRFVAELSPRLRYPQRLVGLAATRLEDCDGWVVLDGDRSEWYPKPDMPPDAFESVVLKIHVGRHLLGLVGKPDRRKYLAAPPTPKPTEEIIAAYLKLLSEAQKQEGKARKEAFDSFGPLGKHLEEYANALVRVGREKEIVAVIRLLAPFWDHNAGYGTIGKAAFKCSEHALAEGFFLRLRDNYEDSHRSEEMGLLAEIWCKGEKQEDAKGLLLDCLRRLVAESKTATGSDRRYFEDCFQKQRATLLRLFPSDGQAVLAENGLPSSTLN
;
A
#
# COMPACT_ATOMS: atom_id res chain seq x y z
N MET A 1 36.23 34.41 -8.93
CA MET A 1 35.38 35.41 -8.25
C MET A 1 35.56 35.26 -6.75
N ASN A 2 36.11 36.26 -6.05
CA ASN A 2 36.20 36.27 -4.59
C ASN A 2 34.97 36.99 -4.03
N PHE A 3 34.02 36.23 -3.48
CA PHE A 3 32.87 36.79 -2.77
C PHE A 3 33.28 37.16 -1.33
N LEU A 4 32.95 38.39 -0.92
CA LEU A 4 33.30 38.99 0.38
C LEU A 4 32.28 38.69 1.52
N PHE A 5 31.36 37.75 1.31
CA PHE A 5 30.40 37.27 2.31
C PHE A 5 30.66 35.79 2.63
N GLY A 6 30.58 35.42 3.92
CA GLY A 6 30.90 34.06 4.37
C GLY A 6 30.11 32.97 3.65
N LYS A 7 30.73 31.79 3.44
CA LYS A 7 30.13 30.65 2.73
C LYS A 7 28.75 30.28 3.33
N SER A 8 27.75 30.07 2.47
CA SER A 8 26.42 29.61 2.87
C SER A 8 26.49 28.24 3.56
N ARG A 9 25.48 27.92 4.38
CA ARG A 9 25.39 26.62 5.09
C ARG A 9 25.42 25.46 4.10
N LEU A 10 24.66 25.57 3.01
CA LEU A 10 24.63 24.60 1.92
C LEU A 10 26.02 24.40 1.30
N LYS A 11 26.72 25.48 0.93
CA LYS A 11 28.06 25.38 0.35
C LYS A 11 29.03 24.65 1.27
N ARG A 12 28.98 24.91 2.58
CA ARG A 12 29.83 24.22 3.56
C ARG A 12 29.50 22.72 3.65
N ALA A 13 28.22 22.35 3.57
CA ALA A 13 27.82 20.94 3.56
C ALA A 13 28.32 20.23 2.30
N ILE A 14 28.15 20.85 1.12
CA ILE A 14 28.68 20.32 -0.14
C ILE A 14 30.21 20.15 -0.08
N GLU A 15 30.93 21.17 0.41
CA GLU A 15 32.40 21.08 0.56
C GLU A 15 32.83 19.93 1.47
N ARG A 16 32.18 19.75 2.63
CA ARG A 16 32.49 18.65 3.55
C ARG A 16 32.17 17.30 2.92
N GLY A 17 30.97 17.18 2.34
CA GLY A 17 30.48 15.97 1.68
C GLY A 17 31.36 15.49 0.54
N LEU A 18 31.84 16.42 -0.29
CA LEU A 18 32.81 16.10 -1.34
C LEU A 18 34.17 15.69 -0.77
N ALA A 19 34.64 16.35 0.28
CA ALA A 19 35.94 16.06 0.88
C ALA A 19 35.99 14.71 1.61
N ASN A 20 34.88 14.26 2.19
CA ASN A 20 34.79 13.02 2.96
C ASN A 20 34.10 11.86 2.22
N GLY A 21 33.58 12.08 1.01
CA GLY A 21 32.83 11.09 0.23
C GLY A 21 31.43 10.78 0.78
N ARG A 22 30.85 11.66 1.60
CA ARG A 22 29.55 11.50 2.29
C ARG A 22 28.58 12.62 1.95
N LEU A 23 28.52 12.97 0.67
CA LEU A 23 27.74 14.12 0.19
C LEU A 23 26.25 14.00 0.52
N ARG A 24 25.68 12.80 0.41
CA ARG A 24 24.27 12.56 0.69
C ARG A 24 23.95 12.83 2.15
N GLU A 25 24.74 12.30 3.09
CA GLU A 25 24.48 12.46 4.52
C GLU A 25 24.63 13.92 4.96
N GLU A 26 25.67 14.61 4.47
CA GLU A 26 25.88 16.03 4.78
C GLU A 26 24.75 16.92 4.27
N LEU A 27 24.10 16.56 3.15
CA LEU A 27 22.90 17.24 2.67
C LEU A 27 21.66 16.89 3.49
N MET A 28 21.47 15.61 3.87
CA MET A 28 20.35 15.20 4.73
C MET A 28 20.37 15.87 6.10
N GLU A 29 21.55 16.12 6.67
CA GLU A 29 21.72 16.86 7.94
C GLU A 29 21.28 18.34 7.86
N LEU A 30 21.03 18.86 6.66
CA LEU A 30 20.47 20.21 6.51
C LEU A 30 18.99 20.27 6.90
N GLY A 31 18.27 19.14 6.85
CA GLY A 31 16.82 19.07 7.01
C GLY A 31 16.09 19.56 5.76
N ASP A 32 14.87 20.07 5.95
CA ASP A 32 14.07 20.65 4.86
C ASP A 32 14.73 21.93 4.34
N LEU A 33 15.38 21.82 3.20
CA LEU A 33 16.09 22.92 2.55
C LEU A 33 15.31 23.34 1.30
N THR A 34 14.83 24.59 1.25
CA THR A 34 14.28 25.18 0.02
C THR A 34 15.27 26.18 -0.56
N LEU A 35 15.66 26.00 -1.82
CA LEU A 35 16.54 26.90 -2.56
C LEU A 35 15.75 28.13 -3.04
N LYS A 36 16.13 29.30 -2.52
CA LYS A 36 15.50 30.58 -2.88
C LYS A 36 16.48 31.56 -3.50
N SER A 37 17.74 31.49 -3.08
CA SER A 37 18.75 32.48 -3.41
C SER A 37 19.69 32.04 -4.52
N ARG A 38 20.17 33.03 -5.30
CA ARG A 38 21.29 32.85 -6.23
C ARG A 38 22.50 32.17 -5.57
N ALA A 39 22.83 32.52 -4.33
CA ALA A 39 23.99 31.99 -3.63
C ALA A 39 23.87 30.48 -3.34
N ASP A 40 22.66 30.00 -3.05
CA ASP A 40 22.41 28.57 -2.83
C ASP A 40 22.50 27.80 -4.14
N ALA A 41 21.86 28.30 -5.20
CA ALA A 41 21.99 27.71 -6.54
C ALA A 41 23.45 27.70 -7.06
N GLU A 42 24.22 28.75 -6.80
CA GLU A 42 25.65 28.80 -7.12
C GLU A 42 26.46 27.77 -6.33
N ALA A 43 26.06 27.46 -5.08
CA ALA A 43 26.69 26.41 -4.29
C ALA A 43 26.43 25.03 -4.88
N VAL A 44 25.20 24.75 -5.34
CA VAL A 44 24.85 23.51 -6.04
C VAL A 44 25.63 23.37 -7.34
N CYS A 45 25.61 24.40 -8.19
CA CYS A 45 26.37 24.41 -9.46
C CYS A 45 27.86 24.20 -9.22
N TRP A 46 28.42 24.82 -8.18
CA TRP A 46 29.80 24.60 -7.80
C TRP A 46 30.07 23.14 -7.40
N GLY A 47 29.17 22.52 -6.62
CA GLY A 47 29.26 21.11 -6.25
C GLY A 47 29.26 20.19 -7.47
N LEU A 48 28.33 20.40 -8.41
CA LEU A 48 28.24 19.61 -9.65
C LEU A 48 29.54 19.69 -10.48
N LEU A 49 30.12 20.89 -10.57
CA LEU A 49 31.39 21.10 -11.26
C LEU A 49 32.55 20.32 -10.61
N GLN A 50 32.57 20.18 -9.28
CA GLN A 50 33.65 19.46 -8.58
C GLN A 50 33.60 17.95 -8.83
N LEU A 51 32.44 17.37 -9.12
CA LEU A 51 32.30 15.92 -9.36
C LEU A 51 33.09 15.43 -10.58
N ALA A 52 33.46 16.32 -11.51
CA ALA A 52 34.31 16.00 -12.65
C ALA A 52 35.70 15.46 -12.27
N GLY A 53 36.15 15.72 -11.03
CA GLY A 53 37.50 15.41 -10.56
C GLY A 53 37.77 13.95 -10.18
N GLY A 54 36.83 13.03 -10.41
CA GLY A 54 37.01 11.59 -10.14
C GLY A 54 36.72 11.18 -8.70
N THR A 55 35.53 11.52 -8.20
CA THR A 55 35.05 11.04 -6.89
C THR A 55 34.73 9.55 -6.95
N ALA A 56 35.01 8.82 -5.87
CA ALA A 56 34.41 7.50 -5.68
C ALA A 56 32.88 7.65 -5.66
N SER A 57 32.16 6.84 -6.45
CA SER A 57 30.70 6.91 -6.62
C SER A 57 30.16 8.23 -7.19
N LEU A 58 30.55 8.51 -8.44
CA LEU A 58 30.07 9.67 -9.20
C LEU A 58 28.54 9.72 -9.26
N GLY A 59 27.88 8.59 -9.52
CA GLY A 59 26.42 8.53 -9.63
C GLY A 59 25.70 8.90 -8.34
N GLN A 60 26.11 8.36 -7.20
CA GLN A 60 25.47 8.68 -5.91
C GLN A 60 25.62 10.17 -5.55
N SER A 61 26.79 10.74 -5.81
CA SER A 61 27.05 12.16 -5.55
C SER A 61 26.28 13.07 -6.51
N ALA A 62 26.18 12.69 -7.78
CA ALA A 62 25.38 13.40 -8.77
C ALA A 62 23.88 13.35 -8.42
N TYR A 63 23.37 12.20 -7.99
CA TYR A 63 22.00 12.03 -7.51
C TYR A 63 21.70 12.99 -6.35
N ALA A 64 22.58 13.03 -5.35
CA ALA A 64 22.39 13.86 -4.17
C ALA A 64 22.28 15.36 -4.51
N LEU A 65 23.13 15.86 -5.42
CA LEU A 65 23.08 17.26 -5.86
C LEU A 65 21.93 17.54 -6.82
N ALA A 66 21.61 16.60 -7.73
CA ALA A 66 20.44 16.72 -8.60
C ALA A 66 19.14 16.76 -7.78
N GLY A 67 19.09 16.11 -6.61
CA GLY A 67 17.94 16.15 -5.72
C GLY A 67 17.52 17.57 -5.34
N LEU A 68 18.51 18.44 -5.10
CA LEU A 68 18.28 19.83 -4.72
C LEU A 68 17.60 20.68 -5.80
N PHE A 69 17.55 20.23 -7.06
CA PHE A 69 16.80 20.89 -8.13
C PHE A 69 15.27 20.74 -7.94
N GLN A 70 14.81 19.80 -7.11
CA GLN A 70 13.38 19.62 -6.78
C GLN A 70 12.92 20.56 -5.68
N ASP A 71 13.86 21.04 -4.85
CA ASP A 71 13.56 21.84 -3.67
C ASP A 71 13.68 23.34 -3.93
N VAL A 72 13.36 23.80 -5.15
CA VAL A 72 13.34 25.21 -5.53
C VAL A 72 11.96 25.80 -5.26
N GLU A 73 11.89 26.99 -4.68
CA GLU A 73 10.62 27.60 -4.23
C GLU A 73 9.58 27.74 -5.34
N ASP A 74 9.99 28.33 -6.47
CA ASP A 74 9.18 28.47 -7.68
C ASP A 74 10.06 28.80 -8.89
N GLY A 75 9.44 28.89 -10.08
CA GLY A 75 10.11 29.25 -11.32
C GLY A 75 10.50 30.73 -11.45
N GLU A 76 10.11 31.58 -10.50
CA GLU A 76 10.39 33.02 -10.50
C GLU A 76 11.56 33.41 -9.59
N CYS A 77 12.00 32.52 -8.70
CA CYS A 77 13.09 32.80 -7.78
C CYS A 77 14.48 32.81 -8.44
N ASP A 78 15.41 33.59 -7.87
CA ASP A 78 16.79 33.74 -8.37
C ASP A 78 17.55 32.40 -8.47
N ALA A 79 17.21 31.43 -7.60
CA ALA A 79 17.81 30.11 -7.62
C ALA A 79 17.46 29.34 -8.91
N PHE A 80 16.21 29.45 -9.38
CA PHE A 80 15.72 28.75 -10.57
C PHE A 80 16.52 29.13 -11.81
N GLU A 81 16.65 30.43 -12.07
CA GLU A 81 17.39 30.95 -13.22
C GLU A 81 18.85 30.50 -13.22
N VAL A 82 19.52 30.54 -12.06
CA VAL A 82 20.91 30.11 -11.94
C VAL A 82 21.06 28.60 -12.20
N LEU A 83 20.17 27.77 -11.64
CA LEU A 83 20.18 26.33 -11.88
C LEU A 83 19.86 26.02 -13.34
N ARG A 84 18.94 26.76 -13.97
CA ARG A 84 18.61 26.63 -15.40
C ARG A 84 19.81 26.95 -16.29
N GLU A 85 20.46 28.09 -16.07
CA GLU A 85 21.55 28.57 -16.93
C GLU A 85 22.87 27.83 -16.71
N ARG A 86 23.16 27.44 -15.46
CA ARG A 86 24.47 26.90 -15.07
C ARG A 86 24.43 25.49 -14.53
N GLY A 87 23.36 25.13 -13.83
CA GLY A 87 23.18 23.79 -13.26
C GLY A 87 22.86 22.75 -14.32
N ILE A 88 21.93 23.05 -15.24
CA ILE A 88 21.52 22.13 -16.31
C ILE A 88 22.68 21.72 -17.23
N PRO A 89 23.55 22.64 -17.71
CA PRO A 89 24.75 22.24 -18.46
C PRO A 89 25.66 21.27 -17.69
N GLU A 90 25.82 21.45 -16.39
CA GLU A 90 26.63 20.54 -15.57
C GLU A 90 25.95 19.18 -15.37
N LEU A 91 24.63 19.14 -15.22
CA LEU A 91 23.88 17.87 -15.19
C LEU A 91 23.98 17.12 -16.51
N LEU A 92 23.93 17.80 -17.66
CA LEU A 92 24.16 17.20 -18.97
C LEU A 92 25.55 16.57 -19.06
N ARG A 93 26.58 17.31 -18.64
CA ARG A 93 27.96 16.81 -18.61
C ARG A 93 28.11 15.59 -17.70
N LEU A 94 27.50 15.61 -16.52
CA LEU A 94 27.54 14.48 -15.57
C LEU A 94 26.77 13.27 -16.10
N PHE A 95 25.65 13.48 -16.77
CA PHE A 95 24.91 12.40 -17.43
C PHE A 95 25.82 11.65 -18.41
N ASP A 96 26.51 12.39 -19.29
CA ASP A 96 27.41 11.79 -20.28
C ASP A 96 28.57 11.03 -19.60
N LEU A 97 29.18 11.61 -18.55
CA LEU A 97 30.26 10.94 -17.80
C LEU A 97 29.81 9.65 -17.10
N ILE A 98 28.63 9.67 -16.46
CA ILE A 98 28.08 8.49 -15.79
C ILE A 98 27.72 7.42 -16.83
N GLN A 99 27.16 7.83 -17.97
CA GLN A 99 26.80 6.91 -19.04
C GLN A 99 28.02 6.25 -19.71
N GLU A 100 29.15 6.94 -19.80
CA GLU A 100 30.40 6.39 -20.36
C GLU A 100 31.06 5.33 -19.47
N SER A 101 30.75 5.30 -18.17
CA SER A 101 31.32 4.36 -17.21
C SER A 101 30.32 3.98 -16.13
N PRO A 102 29.23 3.26 -16.50
CA PRO A 102 28.12 3.00 -15.59
C PRO A 102 28.51 1.98 -14.51
N GLU A 103 28.27 2.32 -13.26
CA GLU A 103 28.13 1.37 -12.16
C GLU A 103 26.74 0.72 -12.21
N GLU A 104 26.56 -0.43 -11.53
CA GLU A 104 25.33 -1.23 -11.57
C GLU A 104 24.07 -0.41 -11.17
N ASP A 105 24.23 0.55 -10.26
CA ASP A 105 23.14 1.39 -9.73
C ASP A 105 22.93 2.73 -10.47
N ASP A 106 23.78 3.07 -11.45
CA ASP A 106 23.80 4.41 -12.06
C ASP A 106 22.60 4.70 -12.96
N THR A 107 21.88 3.66 -13.41
CA THR A 107 20.70 3.83 -14.26
C THR A 107 19.61 4.67 -13.58
N ASN A 108 19.40 4.51 -12.27
CA ASN A 108 18.43 5.30 -11.52
C ASN A 108 18.86 6.77 -11.43
N THR A 109 20.17 7.02 -11.27
CA THR A 109 20.75 8.36 -11.28
C THR A 109 20.55 9.04 -12.62
N LEU A 110 20.84 8.35 -13.73
CA LEU A 110 20.65 8.90 -15.07
C LEU A 110 19.19 9.28 -15.31
N LEU A 111 18.24 8.41 -14.97
CA LEU A 111 16.79 8.69 -15.10
C LEU A 111 16.35 9.86 -14.20
N PHE A 112 16.92 9.97 -13.00
CA PHE A 112 16.65 11.10 -12.11
C PHE A 112 17.21 12.41 -12.66
N ILE A 113 18.39 12.40 -13.28
CA ILE A 113 18.93 13.57 -13.99
C ILE A 113 18.00 13.97 -15.13
N LEU A 114 17.53 13.02 -15.95
CA LEU A 114 16.56 13.32 -17.03
C LEU A 114 15.29 13.99 -16.49
N LYS A 115 14.81 13.61 -15.30
CA LYS A 115 13.67 14.26 -14.65
C LYS A 115 13.97 15.75 -14.38
N MET A 116 15.17 16.08 -13.91
CA MET A 116 15.57 17.47 -13.67
C MET A 116 15.73 18.25 -14.97
N LEU A 117 16.27 17.62 -16.02
CA LEU A 117 16.33 18.23 -17.36
C LEU A 117 14.93 18.56 -17.89
N ALA A 118 13.96 17.67 -17.67
CA ALA A 118 12.57 17.88 -18.06
C ALA A 118 11.93 19.02 -17.25
N LEU A 119 12.10 19.03 -15.92
CA LEU A 119 11.53 20.05 -15.03
C LEU A 119 11.92 21.49 -15.42
N TYR A 120 13.15 21.70 -15.88
CA TYR A 120 13.67 23.03 -16.23
C TYR A 120 13.43 23.44 -17.68
N GLY A 121 12.95 22.53 -18.53
CA GLY A 121 12.48 22.83 -19.89
C GLY A 121 13.50 23.50 -20.80
N THR A 122 14.79 23.18 -20.68
CA THR A 122 15.80 23.69 -21.63
C THR A 122 15.82 22.85 -22.91
N THR A 123 16.14 23.47 -24.05
CA THR A 123 16.29 22.76 -25.33
C THR A 123 17.36 21.65 -25.24
N GLY A 124 18.52 21.95 -24.64
CA GLY A 124 19.59 20.98 -24.46
C GLY A 124 19.19 19.79 -23.58
N GLY A 125 18.48 20.05 -22.48
CA GLY A 125 17.89 19.02 -21.62
C GLY A 125 16.89 18.14 -22.38
N THR A 126 16.01 18.74 -23.15
CA THR A 126 15.01 18.02 -23.96
C THR A 126 15.66 17.14 -25.03
N LEU A 127 16.67 17.65 -25.73
CA LEU A 127 17.42 16.87 -26.72
C LEU A 127 18.10 15.64 -26.10
N LYS A 128 18.64 15.78 -24.87
CA LYS A 128 19.21 14.64 -24.13
C LYS A 128 18.16 13.61 -23.73
N ILE A 129 16.97 14.05 -23.33
CA ILE A 129 15.83 13.16 -23.05
C ILE A 129 15.42 12.39 -24.32
N ILE A 130 15.35 13.07 -25.47
CA ILE A 130 15.07 12.43 -26.77
C ILE A 130 16.14 11.38 -27.08
N GLU A 131 17.42 11.73 -26.93
CA GLU A 131 18.54 10.80 -27.14
C GLU A 131 18.41 9.56 -26.23
N ALA A 132 18.17 9.77 -24.94
CA ALA A 132 18.02 8.70 -23.97
C ALA A 132 16.79 7.82 -24.28
N ALA A 133 15.65 8.39 -24.68
CA ALA A 133 14.47 7.61 -25.04
C ALA A 133 14.67 6.78 -26.33
N ARG A 134 15.59 7.20 -27.21
CA ARG A 134 15.98 6.47 -28.43
C ARG A 134 16.95 5.32 -28.14
N ARG A 135 17.69 5.41 -27.04
CA ARG A 135 18.63 4.38 -26.54
C ARG A 135 18.31 4.11 -25.07
N PRO A 136 17.15 3.48 -24.81
CA PRO A 136 16.47 3.60 -23.53
C PRO A 136 17.27 2.99 -22.38
N LEU A 137 17.46 3.82 -21.36
CA LEU A 137 17.89 3.39 -20.04
C LEU A 137 16.69 2.76 -19.33
N LYS A 138 16.70 1.43 -19.17
CA LYS A 138 15.62 0.67 -18.52
C LYS A 138 14.24 1.03 -19.12
N PRO A 139 13.92 0.57 -20.34
CA PRO A 139 12.68 0.96 -21.03
C PRO A 139 11.39 0.65 -20.28
N ASP A 140 11.41 -0.35 -19.38
CA ASP A 140 10.29 -0.69 -18.50
C ASP A 140 10.24 0.10 -17.18
N GLY A 141 11.12 1.09 -17.01
CA GLY A 141 11.27 1.82 -15.77
C GLY A 141 10.17 2.85 -15.54
N TYR A 142 9.48 2.78 -14.40
CA TYR A 142 8.47 3.76 -13.97
C TYR A 142 8.94 5.22 -14.04
N MET A 143 10.23 5.49 -13.82
CA MET A 143 10.76 6.86 -13.90
C MET A 143 10.51 7.56 -15.24
N TRP A 144 10.30 6.83 -16.34
CA TRP A 144 9.93 7.44 -17.62
C TRP A 144 8.59 8.17 -17.57
N SER A 145 7.60 7.68 -16.81
CA SER A 145 6.33 8.40 -16.62
C SER A 145 6.55 9.71 -15.86
N VAL A 146 7.47 9.71 -14.89
CA VAL A 146 7.85 10.90 -14.13
C VAL A 146 8.61 11.90 -15.00
N VAL A 147 9.54 11.45 -15.85
CA VAL A 147 10.30 12.32 -16.77
C VAL A 147 9.36 12.97 -17.79
N LEU A 148 8.61 12.15 -18.54
CA LEU A 148 7.76 12.62 -19.63
C LEU A 148 6.54 13.39 -19.12
N GLY A 149 6.04 13.09 -17.92
CA GLY A 149 4.94 13.82 -17.27
C GLY A 149 5.22 15.28 -16.93
N ASN A 150 6.47 15.77 -17.07
CA ASN A 150 6.78 17.21 -16.95
C ASN A 150 6.44 18.00 -18.24
N PHE A 151 6.27 17.33 -19.39
CA PHE A 151 5.99 17.98 -20.67
C PHE A 151 4.48 18.25 -20.85
N LYS A 152 3.94 19.09 -19.97
CA LYS A 152 2.53 19.50 -19.91
C LYS A 152 2.20 20.66 -20.86
N SER A 153 0.93 21.06 -20.89
CA SER A 153 0.53 22.28 -21.61
C SER A 153 1.30 23.50 -21.07
N GLY A 154 1.93 24.26 -21.97
CA GLY A 154 2.79 25.40 -21.63
C GLY A 154 4.27 25.09 -21.38
N HIS A 155 4.68 23.81 -21.36
CA HIS A 155 6.10 23.46 -21.29
C HIS A 155 6.82 23.92 -22.58
N PRO A 156 7.94 24.67 -22.49
CA PRO A 156 8.55 25.37 -23.64
C PRO A 156 9.02 24.42 -24.75
N GLU A 157 9.35 23.17 -24.41
CA GLU A 157 9.90 22.18 -25.34
C GLU A 157 8.97 20.97 -25.57
N ALA A 158 7.68 21.07 -25.19
CA ALA A 158 6.72 19.97 -25.40
C ALA A 158 6.62 19.56 -26.88
N GLU A 159 6.39 20.51 -27.78
CA GLU A 159 6.27 20.22 -29.21
C GLU A 159 7.55 19.55 -29.77
N LEU A 160 8.72 20.03 -29.35
CA LEU A 160 10.01 19.45 -29.76
C LEU A 160 10.10 17.97 -29.36
N LEU A 161 9.80 17.66 -28.10
CA LEU A 161 9.84 16.30 -27.57
C LEU A 161 8.87 15.38 -28.35
N PHE A 162 7.59 15.73 -28.36
CA PHE A 162 6.55 14.86 -28.90
C PHE A 162 6.72 14.64 -30.41
N ARG A 163 7.11 15.69 -31.16
CA ARG A 163 7.45 15.56 -32.58
C ARG A 163 8.65 14.65 -32.81
N SER A 164 9.70 14.77 -31.99
CA SER A 164 10.94 14.00 -32.17
C SER A 164 10.81 12.53 -31.78
N LEU A 165 9.90 12.19 -30.87
CA LEU A 165 9.63 10.82 -30.43
C LEU A 165 8.51 10.11 -31.23
N ARG A 166 7.93 10.76 -32.23
CA ARG A 166 6.86 10.20 -33.08
C ARG A 166 7.33 9.10 -34.04
N ASP A 167 8.57 9.18 -34.54
CA ASP A 167 9.10 8.24 -35.55
C ASP A 167 10.60 7.94 -35.34
N PRO A 168 10.97 6.70 -34.93
CA PRO A 168 10.06 5.63 -34.50
C PRO A 168 9.38 5.97 -33.17
N LEU A 169 8.42 5.18 -32.68
CA LEU A 169 7.94 5.34 -31.29
C LEU A 169 8.91 4.65 -30.31
N PRO A 170 9.12 5.17 -29.09
CA PRO A 170 9.90 4.47 -28.06
C PRO A 170 9.29 3.10 -27.74
N PRO A 171 10.09 2.06 -27.47
CA PRO A 171 9.58 0.73 -27.15
C PRO A 171 8.96 0.68 -25.74
N ASP A 172 8.31 -0.44 -25.45
CA ASP A 172 7.88 -0.88 -24.11
C ASP A 172 7.14 0.21 -23.29
N PHE A 173 7.40 0.28 -21.98
CA PHE A 173 6.71 1.20 -21.06
C PHE A 173 7.00 2.69 -21.33
N ILE A 174 8.15 3.03 -21.94
CA ILE A 174 8.41 4.41 -22.40
C ILE A 174 7.35 4.84 -23.41
N GLY A 175 6.96 3.94 -24.32
CA GLY A 175 5.91 4.22 -25.29
C GLY A 175 4.58 4.58 -24.62
N VAL A 176 4.20 3.86 -23.56
CA VAL A 176 3.00 4.15 -22.76
C VAL A 176 3.15 5.48 -22.01
N SER A 177 4.31 5.73 -21.40
CA SER A 177 4.61 7.00 -20.72
C SER A 177 4.53 8.21 -21.67
N LEU A 178 4.99 8.05 -22.92
CA LEU A 178 4.88 9.08 -23.96
C LEU A 178 3.42 9.33 -24.37
N LEU A 179 2.63 8.26 -24.48
CA LEU A 179 1.20 8.33 -24.76
C LEU A 179 0.47 9.12 -23.67
N ASP A 180 0.68 8.79 -22.40
CA ASP A 180 0.04 9.47 -21.26
C ASP A 180 0.43 10.94 -21.17
N ALA A 181 1.71 11.26 -21.38
CA ALA A 181 2.18 12.65 -21.40
C ALA A 181 1.54 13.45 -22.55
N ALA A 182 1.42 12.86 -23.75
CA ALA A 182 0.79 13.50 -24.90
C ALA A 182 -0.72 13.71 -24.68
N ASN A 183 -1.40 12.72 -24.10
CA ASN A 183 -2.82 12.80 -23.72
C ASN A 183 -3.04 13.97 -22.76
N ALA A 184 -2.27 14.02 -21.66
CA ALA A 184 -2.38 15.07 -20.65
C ALA A 184 -2.16 16.47 -21.26
N CYS A 185 -1.09 16.64 -22.06
CA CYS A 185 -0.78 17.90 -22.72
C CYS A 185 -1.94 18.39 -23.62
N LEU A 186 -2.53 17.51 -24.43
CA LEU A 186 -3.63 17.86 -25.34
C LEU A 186 -4.97 18.07 -24.60
N ILE A 187 -5.22 17.35 -23.50
CA ILE A 187 -6.39 17.55 -22.65
C ILE A 187 -6.35 18.93 -21.98
N GLU A 188 -5.16 19.36 -21.54
CA GLU A 188 -4.89 20.68 -20.96
C GLU A 188 -4.83 21.82 -22.00
N GLY A 189 -5.18 21.55 -23.26
CA GLY A 189 -5.26 22.55 -24.33
C GLY A 189 -3.96 22.83 -25.09
N GLY A 190 -2.97 21.95 -24.99
CA GLY A 190 -1.76 22.05 -25.80
C GLY A 190 -2.04 21.98 -27.32
N GLU A 191 -1.28 22.73 -28.11
CA GLU A 191 -1.41 22.77 -29.57
C GLU A 191 -0.28 21.98 -30.25
N MET A 192 -0.46 20.67 -30.42
CA MET A 192 0.52 19.81 -31.09
C MET A 192 -0.13 18.65 -31.84
N SER A 193 0.63 18.03 -32.75
CA SER A 193 0.22 16.75 -33.35
C SER A 193 0.51 15.61 -32.37
N HIS A 194 -0.48 14.75 -32.11
CA HIS A 194 -0.30 13.62 -31.22
C HIS A 194 0.75 12.64 -31.80
N PRO A 195 1.77 12.20 -31.03
CA PRO A 195 2.83 11.31 -31.53
C PRO A 195 2.32 9.95 -32.03
N PHE A 196 1.15 9.50 -31.56
CA PHE A 196 0.53 8.25 -31.98
C PHE A 196 -0.40 8.42 -33.20
N ASP A 197 -0.57 9.63 -33.73
CA ASP A 197 -1.25 9.88 -35.00
C ASP A 197 -0.33 9.57 -36.20
N SER A 198 0.46 8.51 -36.10
CA SER A 198 1.29 7.92 -37.18
C SER A 198 0.74 6.54 -37.52
N HIS A 199 1.20 5.95 -38.63
CA HIS A 199 0.79 4.58 -38.98
C HIS A 199 1.21 3.58 -37.89
N GLU A 200 2.45 3.65 -37.42
CA GLU A 200 2.97 2.82 -36.32
C GLU A 200 2.18 3.05 -35.02
N GLY A 201 1.92 4.32 -34.67
CA GLY A 201 1.17 4.67 -33.48
C GLY A 201 -0.24 4.11 -33.47
N LYS A 202 -0.98 4.27 -34.58
CA LYS A 202 -2.33 3.71 -34.74
C LYS A 202 -2.35 2.18 -34.67
N GLN A 203 -1.32 1.50 -35.20
CA GLN A 203 -1.17 0.04 -35.04
C GLN A 203 -0.95 -0.34 -33.58
N ARG A 204 -0.14 0.42 -32.84
CA ARG A 204 0.14 0.17 -31.42
C ARG A 204 -1.09 0.41 -30.54
N LEU A 205 -1.83 1.50 -30.78
CA LEU A 205 -3.13 1.76 -30.13
C LEU A 205 -4.11 0.60 -30.37
N ARG A 206 -4.19 0.10 -31.61
CA ARG A 206 -5.03 -1.07 -31.93
C ARG A 206 -4.59 -2.31 -31.17
N ALA A 207 -3.29 -2.58 -31.10
CA ALA A 207 -2.76 -3.73 -30.37
C ALA A 207 -3.18 -3.68 -28.89
N TRP A 208 -3.01 -2.53 -28.22
CA TRP A 208 -3.45 -2.37 -26.82
C TRP A 208 -4.96 -2.51 -26.64
N LEU A 209 -5.77 -1.90 -27.52
CA LEU A 209 -7.23 -2.00 -27.45
C LEU A 209 -7.81 -3.39 -27.78
N THR A 210 -6.99 -4.29 -28.32
CA THR A 210 -7.41 -5.67 -28.65
C THR A 210 -6.70 -6.72 -27.81
N ASN A 211 -5.83 -6.32 -26.88
CA ASN A 211 -5.16 -7.25 -26.00
C ASN A 211 -6.18 -7.82 -25.01
N PRO A 212 -6.40 -9.15 -24.97
CA PRO A 212 -7.33 -9.75 -24.03
C PRO A 212 -6.82 -9.75 -22.57
N ASP A 213 -5.52 -9.54 -22.33
CA ASP A 213 -4.90 -9.61 -21.00
C ASP A 213 -5.36 -8.47 -20.09
N PRO A 214 -6.11 -8.77 -19.00
CA PRO A 214 -6.52 -7.76 -18.02
C PRO A 214 -5.36 -6.99 -17.39
N GLY A 215 -4.18 -7.60 -17.27
CA GLY A 215 -2.97 -6.96 -16.75
C GLY A 215 -2.44 -5.84 -17.64
N GLU A 216 -2.87 -5.78 -18.90
CA GLU A 216 -2.52 -4.73 -19.87
C GLU A 216 -3.64 -3.74 -20.14
N TYR A 217 -4.79 -3.84 -19.47
CA TYR A 217 -5.92 -2.93 -19.69
C TYR A 217 -5.59 -1.47 -19.34
N SER A 218 -4.58 -1.21 -18.51
CA SER A 218 -4.05 0.14 -18.31
C SER A 218 -3.53 0.77 -19.60
N CYS A 219 -2.89 -0.02 -20.49
CA CYS A 219 -2.43 0.48 -21.80
C CYS A 219 -3.62 0.76 -22.73
N ALA A 220 -4.67 -0.07 -22.68
CA ALA A 220 -5.91 0.17 -23.42
C ALA A 220 -6.63 1.45 -22.94
N HIS A 221 -6.58 1.72 -21.63
CA HIS A 221 -7.11 2.93 -21.02
C HIS A 221 -6.39 4.18 -21.56
N SER A 222 -5.06 4.21 -21.49
CA SER A 222 -4.23 5.25 -22.10
C SER A 222 -4.46 5.40 -23.61
N ALA A 223 -4.60 4.29 -24.33
CA ALA A 223 -4.84 4.29 -25.77
C ALA A 223 -6.19 4.93 -26.13
N THR A 224 -7.19 4.75 -25.27
CA THR A 224 -8.53 5.30 -25.46
C THR A 224 -8.57 6.81 -25.23
N ALA A 225 -7.83 7.30 -24.23
CA ALA A 225 -7.72 8.74 -23.95
C ALA A 225 -7.09 9.52 -25.12
N ALA A 226 -6.28 8.88 -25.97
CA ALA A 226 -5.67 9.50 -27.14
C ALA A 226 -6.63 9.72 -28.31
N LEU A 227 -7.73 8.95 -28.39
CA LEU A 227 -8.57 8.88 -29.58
C LEU A 227 -9.18 10.21 -30.05
N PRO A 228 -9.55 11.18 -29.18
CA PRO A 228 -10.02 12.48 -29.62
C PRO A 228 -9.02 13.24 -30.50
N PHE A 229 -7.73 12.90 -30.39
CA PHE A 229 -6.61 13.59 -31.03
C PHE A 229 -6.02 12.82 -32.22
N ILE A 230 -6.58 11.66 -32.56
CA ILE A 230 -6.15 10.86 -33.72
C ILE A 230 -6.93 11.26 -34.97
N SER A 231 -6.27 11.28 -36.13
CA SER A 231 -6.91 11.62 -37.40
C SER A 231 -7.77 10.48 -37.97
N ASN A 232 -8.83 10.85 -38.70
CA ASN A 232 -9.67 9.92 -39.47
C ASN A 232 -8.92 9.32 -40.68
N PRO A 233 -9.32 8.12 -41.15
CA PRO A 233 -10.47 7.31 -40.70
C PRO A 233 -10.17 6.34 -39.54
N ASP A 234 -8.91 6.16 -39.15
CA ASP A 234 -8.53 5.14 -38.15
C ASP A 234 -9.14 5.39 -36.77
N ARG A 235 -9.32 6.67 -36.41
CA ARG A 235 -9.93 7.08 -35.13
C ARG A 235 -11.26 6.37 -34.88
N ASP A 236 -12.18 6.41 -35.83
CA ASP A 236 -13.52 5.86 -35.64
C ASP A 236 -13.47 4.33 -35.46
N GLN A 237 -12.54 3.65 -36.14
CA GLN A 237 -12.33 2.21 -35.96
C GLN A 237 -11.74 1.87 -34.58
N LEU A 238 -10.78 2.66 -34.11
CA LEU A 238 -10.18 2.48 -32.78
C LEU A 238 -11.21 2.75 -31.67
N LEU A 239 -12.04 3.78 -31.86
CA LEU A 239 -13.11 4.12 -30.92
C LEU A 239 -14.17 3.00 -30.84
N ASP A 240 -14.50 2.39 -31.98
CA ASP A 240 -15.40 1.22 -32.01
C ASP A 240 -14.82 0.00 -31.27
N LEU A 241 -13.49 -0.17 -31.27
CA LEU A 241 -12.82 -1.21 -30.47
C LEU A 241 -12.92 -0.87 -28.97
N ALA A 242 -12.56 0.35 -28.59
CA ALA A 242 -12.60 0.81 -27.19
C ALA A 242 -14.01 0.73 -26.59
N MET A 243 -15.04 1.12 -27.35
CA MET A 243 -16.45 1.04 -26.95
C MET A 243 -16.98 -0.40 -26.74
N LYS A 244 -16.27 -1.41 -27.25
CA LYS A 244 -16.59 -2.84 -27.13
C LYS A 244 -15.58 -3.59 -26.25
N HIS A 245 -14.65 -2.89 -25.63
CA HIS A 245 -13.61 -3.48 -24.81
C HIS A 245 -14.23 -4.21 -23.60
N PRO A 246 -13.70 -5.35 -23.13
CA PRO A 246 -14.26 -6.08 -21.98
C PRO A 246 -14.21 -5.29 -20.66
N ASP A 247 -13.23 -4.38 -20.51
CA ASP A 247 -13.09 -3.52 -19.33
C ASP A 247 -14.05 -2.32 -19.35
N ALA A 248 -14.78 -2.14 -18.25
CA ALA A 248 -15.73 -1.03 -18.11
C ALA A 248 -15.04 0.35 -17.99
N GLY A 249 -13.83 0.41 -17.44
CA GLY A 249 -13.03 1.64 -17.36
C GLY A 249 -12.61 2.12 -18.75
N VAL A 250 -12.19 1.21 -19.63
CA VAL A 250 -11.90 1.49 -21.04
C VAL A 250 -13.16 1.93 -21.79
N GLN A 251 -14.29 1.26 -21.60
CA GLN A 251 -15.57 1.68 -22.20
C GLN A 251 -16.00 3.08 -21.76
N LEU A 252 -15.83 3.41 -20.48
CA LEU A 252 -16.13 4.73 -19.94
C LEU A 252 -15.22 5.81 -20.55
N GLU A 253 -13.93 5.52 -20.69
CA GLU A 253 -12.97 6.39 -21.37
C GLU A 253 -13.35 6.60 -22.84
N ALA A 254 -13.82 5.54 -23.51
CA ALA A 254 -14.27 5.59 -24.89
C ALA A 254 -15.53 6.46 -25.04
N ALA A 255 -16.44 6.40 -24.08
CA ALA A 255 -17.62 7.25 -24.04
C ALA A 255 -17.23 8.74 -23.89
N TRP A 256 -16.26 9.05 -23.04
CA TRP A 256 -15.69 10.40 -22.94
C TRP A 256 -15.03 10.85 -24.24
N ALA A 257 -14.20 10.01 -24.84
CA ALA A 257 -13.53 10.33 -26.09
C ALA A 257 -14.54 10.60 -27.23
N ALA A 258 -15.58 9.78 -27.34
CA ALA A 258 -16.67 9.96 -28.29
C ALA A 258 -17.44 11.26 -28.03
N ALA A 259 -17.76 11.57 -26.78
CA ALA A 259 -18.47 12.79 -26.39
C ALA A 259 -17.63 14.05 -26.66
N LYS A 260 -16.31 14.02 -26.40
CA LYS A 260 -15.38 15.11 -26.73
C LYS A 260 -15.31 15.42 -28.23
N LEU A 261 -15.55 14.41 -29.07
CA LEU A 261 -15.67 14.54 -30.53
C LEU A 261 -17.06 15.01 -30.98
N GLY A 262 -17.98 15.32 -30.06
CA GLY A 262 -19.34 15.76 -30.35
C GLY A 262 -20.28 14.62 -30.75
N ARG A 263 -19.97 13.36 -30.44
CA ARG A 263 -20.85 12.23 -30.74
C ARG A 263 -21.88 12.03 -29.63
N GLU A 264 -23.16 12.04 -29.99
CA GLU A 264 -24.29 11.85 -29.07
C GLU A 264 -24.32 10.47 -28.40
N ASP A 265 -23.83 9.41 -29.07
CA ASP A 265 -23.74 8.07 -28.48
C ASP A 265 -22.74 8.01 -27.31
N GLY A 266 -21.67 8.79 -27.36
CA GLY A 266 -20.73 8.98 -26.24
C GLY A 266 -21.40 9.63 -25.03
N LEU A 267 -22.14 10.71 -25.24
CA LEU A 267 -22.89 11.40 -24.19
C LEU A 267 -23.95 10.51 -23.54
N GLY A 268 -24.71 9.76 -24.36
CA GLY A 268 -25.69 8.79 -23.86
C GLY A 268 -25.05 7.75 -22.94
N ARG A 269 -23.89 7.20 -23.32
CA ARG A 269 -23.17 6.23 -22.49
C ARG A 269 -22.63 6.83 -21.20
N LEU A 270 -22.09 8.05 -21.22
CA LEU A 270 -21.67 8.73 -19.99
C LEU A 270 -22.84 8.94 -19.03
N ALA A 271 -24.00 9.36 -19.54
CA ALA A 271 -25.21 9.50 -18.74
C ALA A 271 -25.68 8.14 -18.16
N ASP A 272 -25.52 7.05 -18.91
CA ASP A 272 -25.78 5.70 -18.41
C ASP A 272 -24.81 5.29 -17.30
N HIS A 273 -23.51 5.56 -17.45
CA HIS A 273 -22.51 5.33 -16.40
C HIS A 273 -22.74 6.17 -15.15
N CYS A 274 -23.37 7.34 -15.23
CA CYS A 274 -23.81 8.10 -14.06
C CYS A 274 -24.83 7.35 -13.19
N ARG A 275 -25.49 6.29 -13.70
CA ARG A 275 -26.44 5.47 -12.94
C ARG A 275 -25.79 4.26 -12.26
N ASP A 276 -24.51 4.00 -12.53
CA ASP A 276 -23.74 2.95 -11.89
C ASP A 276 -22.79 3.55 -10.85
N PHE A 277 -23.00 3.25 -9.57
CA PHE A 277 -22.22 3.81 -8.48
C PHE A 277 -20.71 3.57 -8.65
N LYS A 278 -20.31 2.50 -9.33
CA LYS A 278 -18.89 2.16 -9.58
C LYS A 278 -18.20 3.20 -10.47
N HIS A 279 -18.96 3.83 -11.36
CA HIS A 279 -18.44 4.70 -12.41
C HIS A 279 -18.99 6.14 -12.33
N ALA A 280 -20.00 6.38 -11.49
CA ALA A 280 -20.79 7.60 -11.53
C ALA A 280 -19.97 8.87 -11.27
N GLN A 281 -19.09 8.90 -10.27
CA GLN A 281 -18.26 10.07 -9.97
C GLN A 281 -17.38 10.47 -11.16
N ARG A 282 -16.72 9.48 -11.77
CA ARG A 282 -15.87 9.70 -12.95
C ARG A 282 -16.68 10.16 -14.16
N ALA A 283 -17.82 9.53 -14.42
CA ALA A 283 -18.71 9.92 -15.52
C ALA A 283 -19.28 11.34 -15.34
N LYS A 284 -19.69 11.71 -14.13
CA LYS A 284 -20.15 13.07 -13.80
C LYS A 284 -19.05 14.11 -14.02
N ARG A 285 -17.82 13.82 -13.55
CA ARG A 285 -16.67 14.70 -13.78
C ARG A 285 -16.41 14.90 -15.27
N TYR A 286 -16.43 13.83 -16.06
CA TYR A 286 -16.31 13.90 -17.52
C TYR A 286 -17.40 14.73 -18.19
N LEU A 287 -18.66 14.60 -17.75
CA LEU A 287 -19.73 15.46 -18.25
C LEU A 287 -19.53 16.93 -17.84
N GLY A 288 -19.02 17.20 -16.64
CA GLY A 288 -18.66 18.55 -16.20
C GLY A 288 -17.52 19.17 -17.01
N GLU A 289 -16.45 18.41 -17.27
CA GLU A 289 -15.35 18.85 -18.15
C GLU A 289 -15.82 19.20 -19.58
N LEU A 290 -16.86 18.51 -20.05
CA LEU A 290 -17.47 18.74 -21.36
C LEU A 290 -18.54 19.85 -21.34
N GLY A 291 -18.86 20.42 -20.18
CA GLY A 291 -19.94 21.40 -20.01
C GLY A 291 -21.33 20.83 -20.32
N ARG A 292 -21.52 19.52 -20.05
CA ARG A 292 -22.73 18.75 -20.33
C ARG A 292 -23.37 18.17 -19.07
N GLU A 293 -23.36 18.92 -17.97
CA GLU A 293 -24.03 18.53 -16.74
C GLU A 293 -25.56 18.41 -16.92
N ASP A 294 -26.11 19.03 -17.97
CA ASP A 294 -27.53 18.97 -18.36
C ASP A 294 -28.03 17.54 -18.64
N VAL A 295 -27.15 16.62 -19.04
CA VAL A 295 -27.53 15.23 -19.34
C VAL A 295 -27.34 14.28 -18.15
N ILE A 296 -26.83 14.76 -17.01
CA ILE A 296 -26.67 13.94 -15.81
C ILE A 296 -28.08 13.53 -15.32
N PRO A 297 -28.38 12.22 -15.20
CA PRO A 297 -29.69 11.79 -14.73
C PRO A 297 -29.97 12.30 -13.31
N ALA A 298 -31.20 12.77 -13.04
CA ALA A 298 -31.57 13.29 -11.72
C ALA A 298 -31.33 12.28 -10.58
N ALA A 299 -31.53 10.98 -10.83
CA ALA A 299 -31.26 9.92 -9.86
C ALA A 299 -29.77 9.83 -9.46
N ALA A 300 -28.85 10.21 -10.35
CA ALA A 300 -27.43 10.23 -10.03
C ALA A 300 -27.09 11.35 -9.03
N ASN A 301 -27.91 12.41 -8.96
CA ASN A 301 -27.76 13.53 -8.02
C ASN A 301 -28.58 13.33 -6.73
N ASP A 302 -29.13 12.14 -6.50
CA ASP A 302 -29.70 11.79 -5.19
C ASP A 302 -28.56 11.72 -4.16
N PRO A 303 -28.65 12.42 -3.01
CA PRO A 303 -27.57 12.44 -2.02
C PRO A 303 -27.19 11.05 -1.49
N GLY A 304 -28.13 10.10 -1.44
CA GLY A 304 -27.83 8.72 -1.08
C GLY A 304 -26.99 8.03 -2.16
N PHE A 305 -27.39 8.15 -3.42
CA PHE A 305 -26.60 7.60 -4.53
C PHE A 305 -25.22 8.25 -4.64
N GLU A 306 -25.11 9.56 -4.41
CA GLU A 306 -23.81 10.26 -4.38
C GLU A 306 -22.90 9.69 -3.30
N ALA A 307 -23.43 9.44 -2.10
CA ALA A 307 -22.68 8.80 -1.03
C ALA A 307 -22.21 7.38 -1.42
N LEU A 308 -23.08 6.58 -2.06
CA LEU A 308 -22.68 5.26 -2.57
C LEU A 308 -21.55 5.36 -3.60
N ALA A 309 -21.65 6.29 -4.55
CA ALA A 309 -20.65 6.47 -5.60
C ALA A 309 -19.31 6.99 -5.06
N GLU A 310 -19.34 7.92 -4.10
CA GLU A 310 -18.15 8.40 -3.40
C GLU A 310 -17.46 7.26 -2.65
N PHE A 311 -18.22 6.46 -1.90
CA PHE A 311 -17.66 5.34 -1.16
C PHE A 311 -17.07 4.26 -2.06
N ALA A 312 -17.74 3.95 -3.18
CA ALA A 312 -17.22 3.00 -4.16
C ALA A 312 -15.90 3.47 -4.79
N GLN A 313 -15.80 4.76 -5.12
CA GLN A 313 -14.58 5.35 -5.65
C GLN A 313 -13.44 5.30 -4.62
N TRP A 314 -13.73 5.59 -3.36
CA TRP A 314 -12.74 5.51 -2.28
C TRP A 314 -12.24 4.08 -2.09
N LEU A 315 -13.15 3.10 -1.99
CA LEU A 315 -12.79 1.67 -1.88
C LEU A 315 -11.98 1.16 -3.08
N ALA A 316 -12.23 1.69 -4.28
CA ALA A 316 -11.50 1.32 -5.47
C ALA A 316 -10.04 1.81 -5.49
N HIS A 317 -9.63 2.67 -4.55
CA HIS A 317 -8.26 3.12 -4.45
C HIS A 317 -7.30 1.93 -4.14
N PRO A 318 -6.09 1.87 -4.74
CA PRO A 318 -5.16 0.75 -4.57
C PRO A 318 -4.70 0.48 -3.12
N ASN A 319 -4.74 1.49 -2.25
CA ASN A 319 -4.41 1.32 -0.83
C ASN A 319 -5.58 0.79 0.01
N GLU A 320 -6.78 0.68 -0.58
CA GLU A 320 -7.99 0.18 0.07
C GLU A 320 -8.32 -1.23 -0.47
N LEU A 321 -9.42 -1.40 -1.24
CA LEU A 321 -9.73 -2.69 -1.89
C LEU A 321 -9.08 -2.83 -3.26
N GLY A 322 -8.61 -1.74 -3.87
CA GLY A 322 -8.08 -1.73 -5.25
C GLY A 322 -9.13 -2.00 -6.35
N ARG A 323 -10.40 -2.17 -5.98
CA ARG A 323 -11.55 -2.30 -6.88
C ARG A 323 -12.82 -1.80 -6.22
N ALA A 324 -13.79 -1.37 -7.02
CA ALA A 324 -15.11 -1.07 -6.50
C ALA A 324 -15.76 -2.36 -5.96
N PRO A 325 -16.50 -2.29 -4.84
CA PRO A 325 -17.17 -3.45 -4.28
C PRO A 325 -18.28 -3.98 -5.20
N ASP A 326 -18.69 -5.22 -4.96
CA ASP A 326 -19.72 -5.89 -5.76
C ASP A 326 -21.12 -5.39 -5.41
N GLU A 327 -21.38 -5.12 -4.12
CA GLU A 327 -22.65 -4.62 -3.60
C GLU A 327 -22.39 -3.48 -2.61
N LEU A 328 -23.29 -2.49 -2.60
CA LEU A 328 -23.32 -1.40 -1.62
C LEU A 328 -24.74 -1.19 -1.10
N GLU A 329 -24.87 -0.88 0.19
CA GLU A 329 -26.14 -0.60 0.86
C GLU A 329 -25.97 0.53 1.88
N ILE A 330 -26.86 1.53 1.86
CA ILE A 330 -26.95 2.53 2.93
C ILE A 330 -27.67 1.86 4.10
N VAL A 331 -26.94 1.55 5.17
CA VAL A 331 -27.51 0.90 6.37
C VAL A 331 -28.04 1.90 7.40
N ASP A 332 -27.55 3.14 7.38
CA ASP A 332 -28.10 4.23 8.18
C ASP A 332 -27.78 5.60 7.58
N ARG A 333 -28.63 6.59 7.88
CA ARG A 333 -28.43 7.99 7.49
C ARG A 333 -28.90 8.92 8.59
N ARG A 334 -28.05 9.86 9.01
CA ARG A 334 -28.38 10.85 10.05
C ARG A 334 -27.82 12.22 9.74
N ASN A 335 -28.46 13.25 10.31
CA ASN A 335 -27.83 14.56 10.46
C ASN A 335 -27.24 14.62 11.86
N LEU A 336 -25.92 14.72 11.98
CA LEU A 336 -25.19 14.70 13.25
C LEU A 336 -24.46 16.02 13.48
N ALA A 337 -24.50 16.50 14.72
CA ALA A 337 -23.73 17.66 15.17
C ALA A 337 -22.26 17.26 15.43
N TRP A 338 -21.51 17.04 14.36
CA TRP A 338 -20.16 16.49 14.40
C TRP A 338 -19.17 17.47 15.06
N PRO A 339 -18.37 17.04 16.05
CA PRO A 339 -17.40 17.90 16.71
C PRO A 339 -16.22 18.27 15.80
N PRO A 340 -15.44 19.32 16.16
CA PRO A 340 -15.68 20.24 17.27
C PRO A 340 -16.71 21.34 16.97
N GLU A 341 -17.03 21.59 15.70
CA GLU A 341 -17.93 22.68 15.29
C GLU A 341 -19.38 22.44 15.71
N ARG A 342 -19.82 21.17 15.76
CA ARG A 342 -21.17 20.73 16.12
C ARG A 342 -22.28 21.28 15.22
N GLU A 343 -21.94 21.68 14.01
CA GLU A 343 -22.94 21.99 12.98
C GLU A 343 -23.56 20.69 12.46
N PRO A 344 -24.90 20.56 12.43
CA PRO A 344 -25.56 19.38 11.87
C PRO A 344 -25.20 19.21 10.39
N LYS A 345 -24.57 18.08 10.05
CA LYS A 345 -24.22 17.68 8.68
C LYS A 345 -24.78 16.30 8.38
N PRO A 346 -25.07 15.97 7.11
CA PRO A 346 -25.55 14.64 6.75
C PRO A 346 -24.40 13.63 6.74
N PHE A 347 -24.68 12.44 7.23
CA PHE A 347 -23.77 11.30 7.26
C PHE A 347 -24.49 10.03 6.82
N TRP A 348 -23.78 9.19 6.08
CA TRP A 348 -24.25 7.91 5.58
C TRP A 348 -23.31 6.81 6.05
N LEU A 349 -23.87 5.79 6.67
CA LEU A 349 -23.17 4.53 6.88
C LEU A 349 -23.46 3.63 5.70
N VAL A 350 -22.41 3.22 5.02
CA VAL A 350 -22.50 2.41 3.80
C VAL A 350 -21.83 1.07 4.07
N LYS A 351 -22.60 0.01 3.98
CA LYS A 351 -22.12 -1.36 4.01
C LYS A 351 -21.71 -1.78 2.61
N TYR A 352 -20.55 -2.39 2.48
CA TYR A 352 -20.12 -3.00 1.23
C TYR A 352 -20.04 -4.52 1.36
N ARG A 353 -20.06 -5.19 0.20
CA ARG A 353 -19.63 -6.57 0.04
C ARG A 353 -18.70 -6.68 -1.15
N ALA A 354 -17.49 -7.16 -0.93
CA ALA A 354 -16.57 -7.56 -1.98
C ALA A 354 -16.52 -9.10 -1.99
N LYS A 355 -17.02 -9.69 -3.08
CA LYS A 355 -17.13 -11.15 -3.19
C LYS A 355 -15.75 -11.76 -3.29
N ASP A 356 -15.54 -12.84 -2.55
CA ASP A 356 -14.34 -13.64 -2.73
C ASP A 356 -14.40 -14.35 -4.09
N THR A 357 -13.43 -14.07 -4.95
CA THR A 357 -13.35 -14.67 -6.28
C THR A 357 -12.69 -16.04 -6.25
N THR A 358 -11.99 -16.38 -5.16
CA THR A 358 -11.27 -17.64 -5.03
C THR A 358 -12.18 -18.79 -4.59
N GLY A 359 -13.28 -18.47 -3.90
CA GLY A 359 -14.15 -19.43 -3.23
C GLY A 359 -13.54 -20.01 -1.95
N LEU A 360 -12.39 -19.52 -1.51
CA LEU A 360 -11.63 -20.03 -0.35
C LEU A 360 -11.81 -19.13 0.89
N ASP A 361 -12.03 -17.84 0.72
CA ASP A 361 -12.36 -16.90 1.81
C ASP A 361 -13.86 -16.62 1.91
N GLU A 362 -14.28 -15.99 3.00
CA GLU A 362 -15.59 -15.36 3.06
C GLU A 362 -15.59 -14.07 2.25
N ASP A 363 -16.78 -13.63 1.84
CA ASP A 363 -16.93 -12.29 1.27
C ASP A 363 -16.43 -11.25 2.28
N ASP A 364 -15.67 -10.27 1.80
CA ASP A 364 -15.26 -9.15 2.63
C ASP A 364 -16.44 -8.19 2.78
N VAL A 365 -16.96 -8.11 4.00
CA VAL A 365 -18.17 -7.37 4.34
C VAL A 365 -17.86 -6.44 5.50
N GLU A 366 -17.93 -5.14 5.25
CA GLU A 366 -17.65 -4.13 6.26
C GLU A 366 -18.50 -2.87 6.03
N CYS A 367 -18.50 -1.96 7.01
CA CYS A 367 -19.21 -0.68 6.95
C CYS A 367 -18.22 0.49 7.04
N GLY A 368 -18.38 1.46 6.13
CA GLY A 368 -17.69 2.75 6.19
C GLY A 368 -18.65 3.92 6.34
N LEU A 369 -18.07 5.11 6.44
CA LEU A 369 -18.77 6.38 6.59
C LEU A 369 -18.53 7.25 5.35
N VAL A 370 -19.58 7.95 4.92
CA VAL A 370 -19.50 9.10 4.00
C VAL A 370 -20.11 10.31 4.71
N GLY A 371 -19.43 11.46 4.68
CA GLY A 371 -19.85 12.67 5.40
C GLY A 371 -18.75 13.72 5.51
N SER A 372 -18.13 13.86 6.68
CA SER A 372 -16.96 14.73 6.92
C SER A 372 -15.72 14.24 6.18
N THR A 373 -15.44 12.94 6.28
CA THR A 373 -14.39 12.25 5.57
C THR A 373 -14.89 10.86 5.21
N THR A 374 -14.67 10.46 3.96
CA THR A 374 -15.00 9.10 3.52
C THR A 374 -13.91 8.14 3.97
N PHE A 375 -14.29 7.12 4.75
CA PHE A 375 -13.34 6.18 5.36
C PHE A 375 -14.00 4.85 5.75
N CYS A 376 -13.22 3.77 5.82
CA CYS A 376 -13.65 2.45 6.28
C CYS A 376 -12.60 1.80 7.20
N PHE A 377 -13.03 1.16 8.28
CA PHE A 377 -12.15 0.40 9.18
C PHE A 377 -12.27 -1.11 8.92
N PHE A 378 -11.47 -1.64 7.99
CA PHE A 378 -11.49 -3.06 7.57
C PHE A 378 -11.31 -4.07 8.71
N SER A 379 -10.70 -3.68 9.82
CA SER A 379 -10.38 -4.57 10.93
C SER A 379 -11.29 -4.40 12.15
N TYR A 380 -12.25 -3.47 12.13
CA TYR A 380 -13.04 -3.11 13.32
C TYR A 380 -14.40 -3.80 13.41
N LYS A 381 -14.81 -4.55 12.36
CA LYS A 381 -16.08 -5.29 12.32
C LYS A 381 -17.28 -4.37 12.56
N LEU A 382 -17.29 -3.20 11.93
CA LEU A 382 -18.35 -2.20 12.06
C LEU A 382 -19.69 -2.69 11.46
N ALA A 383 -19.65 -3.57 10.46
CA ALA A 383 -20.83 -4.24 9.93
C ALA A 383 -21.53 -5.17 10.95
N GLU A 384 -20.82 -5.57 12.01
CA GLU A 384 -21.34 -6.36 13.13
C GLU A 384 -21.70 -5.50 14.36
N ARG A 385 -21.85 -4.19 14.17
CA ARG A 385 -22.15 -3.22 15.23
C ARG A 385 -23.40 -2.40 14.91
N PRO A 386 -24.07 -1.87 15.95
CA PRO A 386 -25.14 -0.89 15.76
C PRO A 386 -24.62 0.36 15.03
N PRO A 387 -25.45 1.02 14.20
CA PRO A 387 -25.07 2.25 13.50
C PRO A 387 -24.50 3.34 14.42
N GLU A 388 -25.04 3.49 15.64
CA GLU A 388 -24.54 4.46 16.60
C GLU A 388 -23.10 4.21 17.04
N ASP A 389 -22.69 2.94 17.15
CA ASP A 389 -21.32 2.58 17.52
C ASP A 389 -20.37 2.82 16.34
N ALA A 390 -20.80 2.56 15.09
CA ALA A 390 -20.02 2.88 13.91
C ALA A 390 -19.77 4.39 13.78
N TYR A 391 -20.80 5.24 13.90
CA TYR A 391 -20.62 6.70 13.92
C TYR A 391 -19.67 7.15 15.02
N ALA A 392 -19.78 6.57 16.22
CA ALA A 392 -18.93 6.92 17.36
C ALA A 392 -17.46 6.60 17.09
N VAL A 393 -17.15 5.45 16.50
CA VAL A 393 -15.78 5.06 16.14
C VAL A 393 -15.19 6.05 15.13
N HIS A 394 -15.91 6.38 14.06
CA HIS A 394 -15.46 7.36 13.07
C HIS A 394 -15.26 8.76 13.69
N CYS A 395 -16.19 9.20 14.54
CA CYS A 395 -16.07 10.48 15.24
C CYS A 395 -14.83 10.53 16.12
N TYR A 396 -14.57 9.49 16.90
CA TYR A 396 -13.38 9.43 17.74
C TYR A 396 -12.09 9.51 16.89
N TRP A 397 -12.01 8.71 15.83
CA TRP A 397 -10.84 8.68 14.97
C TRP A 397 -10.58 10.02 14.28
N GLU A 398 -11.60 10.70 13.76
CA GLU A 398 -11.42 12.03 13.17
C GLU A 398 -10.91 13.04 14.20
N MET A 399 -11.36 12.96 15.45
CA MET A 399 -10.87 13.83 16.52
C MET A 399 -9.43 13.50 16.92
N GLU A 400 -9.02 12.23 16.86
CA GLU A 400 -7.63 11.80 17.02
C GLU A 400 -6.75 12.35 15.89
N GLN A 401 -7.16 12.21 14.62
CA GLN A 401 -6.43 12.78 13.48
C GLN A 401 -6.33 14.31 13.54
N ALA A 402 -7.33 14.98 14.12
CA ALA A 402 -7.31 16.42 14.35
C ALA A 402 -6.46 16.86 15.57
N GLY A 403 -5.81 15.92 16.28
CA GLY A 403 -5.04 16.20 17.49
C GLY A 403 -5.90 16.71 18.67
N LEU A 404 -7.19 16.38 18.66
CA LEU A 404 -8.13 16.72 19.74
C LEU A 404 -8.32 15.58 20.73
N ILE A 405 -7.88 14.37 20.36
CA ILE A 405 -7.79 13.20 21.23
C ILE A 405 -6.37 12.64 21.10
N GLU A 406 -5.72 12.38 22.23
CA GLU A 406 -4.46 11.65 22.30
C GLU A 406 -4.70 10.32 23.04
N GLU A 407 -4.55 9.19 22.34
CA GLU A 407 -4.70 7.85 22.92
C GLU A 407 -3.34 7.26 23.29
N SER A 408 -3.21 6.76 24.51
CA SER A 408 -2.00 6.12 25.03
C SER A 408 -2.24 4.68 25.48
N ASP A 409 -1.37 3.75 25.07
CA ASP A 409 -1.29 2.38 25.62
C ASP A 409 -0.57 2.43 26.97
N VAL A 410 -1.32 2.21 28.05
CA VAL A 410 -0.83 2.34 29.42
C VAL A 410 -0.26 1.05 29.98
N LYS A 411 -0.07 -0.01 29.16
CA LYS A 411 0.57 -1.26 29.60
C LYS A 411 1.99 -1.07 30.11
N LYS A 412 2.68 0.00 29.73
CA LYS A 412 4.06 0.29 30.15
C LYS A 412 4.16 0.93 31.53
N ASP A 413 3.19 1.77 31.90
CA ASP A 413 3.12 2.41 33.21
C ASP A 413 1.67 2.46 33.71
N PRO A 414 1.13 1.32 34.16
CA PRO A 414 -0.24 1.28 34.65
C PRO A 414 -0.43 2.08 35.94
N ALA A 415 0.65 2.35 36.70
CA ALA A 415 0.56 2.98 38.01
C ALA A 415 0.13 4.45 37.91
N GLU A 416 0.56 5.16 36.86
CA GLU A 416 0.18 6.56 36.60
C GLU A 416 -1.35 6.74 36.54
N TYR A 417 -2.07 5.78 35.96
CA TYR A 417 -3.51 5.89 35.68
C TYR A 417 -4.40 5.03 36.58
N GLN A 418 -3.83 4.27 37.53
CA GLN A 418 -4.60 3.45 38.46
C GLN A 418 -5.64 4.25 39.27
N GLY A 419 -5.40 5.55 39.50
CA GLY A 419 -6.35 6.44 40.15
C GLY A 419 -7.71 6.53 39.45
N LEU A 420 -7.76 6.33 38.13
CA LEU A 420 -9.01 6.35 37.35
C LEU A 420 -9.97 5.23 37.75
N LEU A 421 -9.47 4.09 38.24
CA LEU A 421 -10.32 2.97 38.67
C LEU A 421 -11.29 3.35 39.79
N LYS A 422 -10.96 4.38 40.59
CA LYS A 422 -11.83 4.90 41.66
C LYS A 422 -13.08 5.60 41.13
N GLN A 423 -13.13 5.90 39.83
CA GLN A 423 -14.31 6.50 39.20
C GLN A 423 -15.45 5.49 39.03
N TRP A 424 -15.15 4.19 39.03
CA TRP A 424 -16.16 3.15 38.94
C TRP A 424 -17.00 3.07 40.22
N GLN A 425 -18.31 3.28 40.08
CA GLN A 425 -19.29 3.24 41.18
C GLN A 425 -20.18 1.97 41.15
N GLY A 426 -19.92 1.04 40.23
CA GLY A 426 -20.70 -0.19 40.08
C GLY A 426 -20.22 -1.33 40.99
N ALA A 427 -20.65 -2.56 40.68
CA ALA A 427 -20.22 -3.75 41.40
C ALA A 427 -18.69 -3.97 41.32
N ALA A 428 -18.11 -4.65 42.31
CA ALA A 428 -16.66 -4.77 42.42
C ALA A 428 -16.03 -5.45 41.18
N LEU A 429 -14.96 -4.83 40.67
CA LEU A 429 -14.20 -5.33 39.51
C LEU A 429 -13.15 -6.35 39.96
N GLU A 430 -13.05 -7.47 39.25
CA GLU A 430 -12.04 -8.50 39.50
C GLU A 430 -10.77 -8.22 38.67
N ASN A 431 -9.65 -8.04 39.34
CA ASN A 431 -8.32 -7.84 38.74
C ASN A 431 -8.27 -6.81 37.60
N PRO A 432 -8.75 -5.56 37.79
CA PRO A 432 -8.81 -4.60 36.72
C PRO A 432 -7.41 -4.23 36.21
N GLN A 433 -7.22 -4.29 34.89
CA GLN A 433 -5.99 -3.93 34.20
C GLN A 433 -6.25 -2.75 33.28
N MET A 434 -5.64 -1.60 33.57
CA MET A 434 -5.66 -0.44 32.67
C MET A 434 -5.02 -0.82 31.32
N ARG A 435 -5.68 -0.45 30.22
CA ARG A 435 -5.28 -0.76 28.84
C ARG A 435 -4.97 0.49 28.03
N PHE A 436 -5.91 1.44 28.03
CA PHE A 436 -5.78 2.68 27.27
C PHE A 436 -6.27 3.87 28.09
N VAL A 437 -5.75 5.06 27.78
CA VAL A 437 -6.27 6.33 28.26
C VAL A 437 -6.36 7.29 27.07
N ALA A 438 -7.51 7.95 26.95
CA ALA A 438 -7.71 9.03 26.00
C ALA A 438 -7.65 10.38 26.74
N GLU A 439 -6.75 11.26 26.32
CA GLU A 439 -6.73 12.66 26.73
C GLU A 439 -7.49 13.51 25.71
N LEU A 440 -8.51 14.21 26.20
CA LEU A 440 -9.47 14.96 25.38
C LEU A 440 -9.21 16.46 25.47
N SER A 441 -9.15 17.12 24.31
CA SER A 441 -9.01 18.56 24.23
C SER A 441 -10.24 19.28 24.81
N PRO A 442 -10.07 20.35 25.60
CA PRO A 442 -11.18 21.20 26.05
C PRO A 442 -12.04 21.75 24.91
N ARG A 443 -11.49 21.84 23.69
CA ARG A 443 -12.23 22.27 22.48
C ARG A 443 -13.41 21.36 22.13
N LEU A 444 -13.33 20.08 22.47
CA LEU A 444 -14.43 19.12 22.27
C LEU A 444 -15.63 19.40 23.19
N ARG A 445 -15.43 20.20 24.24
CA ARG A 445 -16.40 20.44 25.32
C ARG A 445 -16.87 19.12 25.95
N TYR A 446 -15.97 18.14 26.00
CA TYR A 446 -16.20 16.88 26.71
C TYR A 446 -16.05 17.13 28.23
N PRO A 447 -16.92 16.58 29.09
CA PRO A 447 -16.89 16.98 30.50
C PRO A 447 -15.67 16.50 31.29
N GLN A 448 -15.04 15.41 30.87
CA GLN A 448 -13.78 14.92 31.44
C GLN A 448 -12.62 15.17 30.48
N ARG A 449 -11.42 15.44 31.03
CA ARG A 449 -10.18 15.53 30.24
C ARG A 449 -9.57 14.16 29.98
N LEU A 450 -9.69 13.21 30.92
CA LEU A 450 -9.12 11.87 30.81
C LEU A 450 -10.24 10.85 30.88
N VAL A 451 -10.24 9.90 29.93
CA VAL A 451 -11.13 8.74 29.92
C VAL A 451 -10.29 7.47 29.83
N GLY A 452 -10.47 6.56 30.78
CA GLY A 452 -9.68 5.33 30.87
C GLY A 452 -10.44 4.09 30.40
N LEU A 453 -9.74 3.11 29.83
CA LEU A 453 -10.25 1.77 29.56
C LEU A 453 -9.50 0.75 30.41
N ALA A 454 -10.22 -0.11 31.13
CA ALA A 454 -9.65 -1.25 31.83
C ALA A 454 -10.32 -2.57 31.40
N ALA A 455 -9.49 -3.59 31.15
CA ALA A 455 -9.95 -4.97 30.99
C ALA A 455 -10.10 -5.61 32.38
N THR A 456 -11.23 -6.26 32.63
CA THR A 456 -11.55 -6.83 33.95
C THR A 456 -12.67 -7.87 33.83
N ARG A 457 -13.04 -8.49 34.95
CA ARG A 457 -14.18 -9.39 35.06
C ARG A 457 -15.19 -8.83 36.06
N LEU A 458 -16.47 -8.86 35.69
CA LEU A 458 -17.58 -8.36 36.48
C LEU A 458 -18.70 -9.40 36.47
N GLU A 459 -19.13 -9.86 37.65
CA GLU A 459 -20.20 -10.87 37.79
C GLU A 459 -19.95 -12.10 36.90
N ASP A 460 -18.76 -12.68 37.00
CA ASP A 460 -18.29 -13.82 36.20
C ASP A 460 -18.16 -13.59 34.69
N CYS A 461 -18.44 -12.39 34.17
CA CYS A 461 -18.32 -12.05 32.76
C CYS A 461 -17.04 -11.24 32.48
N ASP A 462 -16.23 -11.70 31.53
CA ASP A 462 -15.11 -10.89 31.02
C ASP A 462 -15.64 -9.70 30.20
N GLY A 463 -14.88 -8.60 30.20
CA GLY A 463 -15.23 -7.42 29.44
C GLY A 463 -14.33 -6.24 29.78
N TRP A 464 -14.86 -5.05 29.53
CA TRP A 464 -14.14 -3.81 29.74
C TRP A 464 -14.99 -2.79 30.48
N VAL A 465 -14.34 -2.02 31.34
CA VAL A 465 -14.94 -0.84 31.96
C VAL A 465 -14.31 0.40 31.36
N VAL A 466 -15.15 1.34 30.92
CA VAL A 466 -14.71 2.69 30.57
C VAL A 466 -14.95 3.61 31.76
N LEU A 467 -13.92 4.34 32.15
CA LEU A 467 -13.84 5.19 33.35
C LEU A 467 -13.98 6.65 32.90
N ASP A 468 -15.18 7.21 33.03
CA ASP A 468 -15.56 8.56 32.58
C ASP A 468 -16.40 9.30 33.65
N GLY A 469 -15.97 9.21 34.92
CA GLY A 469 -16.70 9.74 36.07
C GLY A 469 -18.12 9.15 36.17
N ASP A 470 -19.14 10.01 36.27
CA ASP A 470 -20.55 9.61 36.36
C ASP A 470 -21.07 8.89 35.10
N ARG A 471 -20.33 8.92 34.00
CA ARG A 471 -20.67 8.21 32.74
C ARG A 471 -19.97 6.87 32.60
N SER A 472 -19.19 6.43 33.58
CA SER A 472 -18.48 5.16 33.51
C SER A 472 -19.42 3.99 33.18
N GLU A 473 -19.01 3.12 32.26
CA GLU A 473 -19.88 2.07 31.70
C GLU A 473 -19.14 0.74 31.53
N TRP A 474 -19.88 -0.36 31.76
CA TRP A 474 -19.44 -1.73 31.53
C TRP A 474 -19.82 -2.19 30.12
N TYR A 475 -18.86 -2.80 29.42
CA TYR A 475 -18.98 -3.38 28.09
C TYR A 475 -18.66 -4.88 28.16
N PRO A 476 -19.68 -5.75 28.21
CA PRO A 476 -19.49 -7.20 28.25
C PRO A 476 -18.77 -7.68 26.98
N LYS A 477 -17.78 -8.56 27.12
CA LYS A 477 -17.11 -9.20 25.98
C LYS A 477 -18.07 -9.92 25.01
N PRO A 478 -19.13 -10.62 25.48
CA PRO A 478 -20.11 -11.26 24.58
C PRO A 478 -20.96 -10.29 23.76
N ASP A 479 -20.89 -8.99 24.02
CA ASP A 479 -21.61 -7.96 23.28
C ASP A 479 -20.74 -7.33 22.17
N MET A 480 -19.52 -7.82 21.98
CA MET A 480 -18.55 -7.34 20.99
C MET A 480 -18.23 -8.44 19.96
N PRO A 481 -17.88 -8.07 18.72
CA PRO A 481 -17.38 -9.03 17.74
C PRO A 481 -16.18 -9.82 18.29
N PRO A 482 -16.00 -11.09 17.89
CA PRO A 482 -14.80 -11.84 18.20
C PRO A 482 -13.57 -11.07 17.66
N ASP A 483 -12.46 -11.15 18.39
CA ASP A 483 -11.19 -10.49 18.03
C ASP A 483 -11.26 -8.96 17.91
N ALA A 484 -12.32 -8.32 18.43
CA ALA A 484 -12.39 -6.86 18.49
C ALA A 484 -11.22 -6.27 19.28
N PHE A 485 -10.54 -5.28 18.68
CA PHE A 485 -9.52 -4.51 19.38
C PHE A 485 -10.12 -3.82 20.61
N GLU A 486 -9.49 -3.99 21.78
CA GLU A 486 -10.00 -3.44 23.04
C GLU A 486 -10.18 -1.90 22.96
N SER A 487 -9.29 -1.19 22.25
CA SER A 487 -9.38 0.26 22.07
C SER A 487 -10.69 0.71 21.41
N VAL A 488 -11.32 -0.12 20.57
CA VAL A 488 -12.62 0.19 19.94
C VAL A 488 -13.69 0.47 20.99
N VAL A 489 -13.65 -0.18 22.16
CA VAL A 489 -14.59 0.08 23.25
C VAL A 489 -14.48 1.52 23.75
N LEU A 490 -13.26 2.02 23.91
CA LEU A 490 -13.00 3.41 24.30
C LEU A 490 -13.51 4.39 23.23
N LYS A 491 -13.25 4.09 21.95
CA LYS A 491 -13.72 4.89 20.80
C LYS A 491 -15.24 4.97 20.74
N ILE A 492 -15.91 3.83 20.92
CA ILE A 492 -17.38 3.76 20.99
C ILE A 492 -17.88 4.65 22.13
N HIS A 493 -17.35 4.48 23.34
CA HIS A 493 -17.86 5.24 24.49
C HIS A 493 -17.72 6.76 24.30
N VAL A 494 -16.50 7.24 24.04
CA VAL A 494 -16.22 8.67 23.90
C VAL A 494 -16.95 9.24 22.69
N GLY A 495 -16.90 8.55 21.55
CA GLY A 495 -17.56 8.98 20.32
C GLY A 495 -19.09 9.11 20.46
N ARG A 496 -19.75 8.16 21.14
CA ARG A 496 -21.19 8.23 21.40
C ARG A 496 -21.55 9.47 22.21
N HIS A 497 -20.76 9.77 23.25
CA HIS A 497 -20.99 10.95 24.08
C HIS A 497 -20.71 12.26 23.34
N LEU A 498 -19.67 12.31 22.49
CA LEU A 498 -19.41 13.46 21.62
C LEU A 498 -20.59 13.74 20.68
N LEU A 499 -21.21 12.68 20.14
CA LEU A 499 -22.35 12.76 19.23
C LEU A 499 -23.72 12.86 19.94
N GLY A 500 -23.76 12.80 21.27
CA GLY A 500 -25.02 12.84 22.04
C GLY A 500 -25.88 11.59 21.92
N LEU A 501 -25.30 10.43 21.58
CA LEU A 501 -25.99 9.14 21.39
C LEU A 501 -26.17 8.41 22.74
N VAL A 502 -27.20 8.80 23.50
CA VAL A 502 -27.41 8.37 24.90
C VAL A 502 -28.11 7.01 25.10
N GLY A 503 -28.64 6.39 24.05
CA GLY A 503 -29.29 5.07 24.16
C GLY A 503 -28.28 3.93 24.39
N LYS A 504 -28.69 2.84 25.05
CA LYS A 504 -27.91 1.59 25.08
C LYS A 504 -28.36 0.69 23.93
N PRO A 505 -27.56 0.51 22.88
CA PRO A 505 -27.97 -0.34 21.77
C PRO A 505 -27.89 -1.83 22.18
N ASP A 506 -28.79 -2.64 21.65
CA ASP A 506 -28.69 -4.10 21.73
C ASP A 506 -27.64 -4.58 20.72
N ARG A 507 -26.37 -4.65 21.17
CA ARG A 507 -25.23 -5.01 20.32
C ARG A 507 -25.29 -6.46 19.85
N ARG A 508 -25.84 -7.37 20.66
CA ARG A 508 -25.94 -8.80 20.34
C ARG A 508 -26.76 -9.06 19.09
N LYS A 509 -27.74 -8.21 18.80
CA LYS A 509 -28.55 -8.28 17.57
C LYS A 509 -27.72 -8.13 16.29
N TYR A 510 -26.57 -7.48 16.35
CA TYR A 510 -25.74 -7.18 15.18
C TYR A 510 -24.56 -8.13 14.99
N LEU A 511 -24.21 -8.93 16.01
CA LEU A 511 -23.09 -9.88 15.92
C LEU A 511 -23.37 -10.92 14.85
N ALA A 512 -22.38 -11.17 13.98
CA ALA A 512 -22.48 -12.24 13.01
C ALA A 512 -22.52 -13.60 13.74
N ALA A 513 -23.23 -14.55 13.15
CA ALA A 513 -23.03 -15.94 13.54
C ALA A 513 -21.58 -16.33 13.22
N PRO A 514 -20.93 -17.17 14.05
CA PRO A 514 -19.61 -17.69 13.73
C PRO A 514 -19.62 -18.30 12.32
N PRO A 515 -18.57 -18.04 11.53
CA PRO A 515 -18.48 -18.56 10.18
C PRO A 515 -18.58 -20.08 10.21
N THR A 516 -19.45 -20.64 9.37
CA THR A 516 -19.56 -22.11 9.27
C THR A 516 -18.36 -22.61 8.48
N PRO A 517 -17.55 -23.53 9.03
CA PRO A 517 -16.40 -24.07 8.30
C PRO A 517 -16.84 -24.63 6.95
N LYS A 518 -16.15 -24.23 5.88
CA LYS A 518 -16.44 -24.73 4.54
C LYS A 518 -16.27 -26.25 4.48
N PRO A 519 -17.14 -26.96 3.74
CA PRO A 519 -16.95 -28.39 3.48
C PRO A 519 -15.57 -28.65 2.87
N THR A 520 -14.91 -29.69 3.35
CA THR A 520 -13.51 -29.98 2.95
C THR A 520 -13.34 -30.20 1.45
N GLU A 521 -14.32 -30.82 0.79
CA GLU A 521 -14.31 -31.01 -0.66
C GLU A 521 -14.50 -29.69 -1.44
N GLU A 522 -15.21 -28.70 -0.88
CA GLU A 522 -15.35 -27.39 -1.51
C GLU A 522 -14.03 -26.61 -1.48
N ILE A 523 -13.29 -26.68 -0.38
CA ILE A 523 -11.93 -26.09 -0.26
C ILE A 523 -11.00 -26.71 -1.33
N ILE A 524 -11.00 -28.04 -1.44
CA ILE A 524 -10.19 -28.76 -2.44
C ILE A 524 -10.58 -28.33 -3.86
N ALA A 525 -11.87 -28.31 -4.18
CA ALA A 525 -12.36 -27.93 -5.50
C ALA A 525 -12.03 -26.47 -5.85
N ALA A 526 -12.20 -25.55 -4.90
CA ALA A 526 -11.90 -24.13 -5.08
C ALA A 526 -10.40 -23.90 -5.30
N TYR A 527 -9.54 -24.55 -4.51
CA TYR A 527 -8.08 -24.44 -4.68
C TYR A 527 -7.61 -25.00 -6.03
N LEU A 528 -8.14 -26.15 -6.45
CA LEU A 528 -7.81 -26.74 -7.75
C LEU A 528 -8.33 -25.90 -8.93
N LYS A 529 -9.49 -25.26 -8.78
CA LYS A 529 -10.00 -24.30 -9.76
C LYS A 529 -9.06 -23.11 -9.89
N LEU A 530 -8.66 -22.49 -8.78
CA LEU A 530 -7.70 -21.38 -8.74
C LEU A 530 -6.37 -21.77 -9.41
N LEU A 531 -5.86 -22.97 -9.10
CA LEU A 531 -4.64 -23.49 -9.71
C LEU A 531 -4.79 -23.70 -11.23
N SER A 532 -5.93 -24.22 -11.68
CA SER A 532 -6.23 -24.38 -13.11
C SER A 532 -6.34 -23.04 -13.84
N GLU A 533 -6.92 -22.02 -13.20
CA GLU A 533 -7.01 -20.67 -13.74
C GLU A 533 -5.63 -20.01 -13.84
N ALA A 534 -4.78 -20.16 -12.83
CA ALA A 534 -3.40 -19.69 -12.85
C ALA A 534 -2.58 -20.33 -13.98
N GLN A 535 -2.77 -21.63 -14.25
CA GLN A 535 -2.09 -22.34 -15.34
C GLN A 535 -2.48 -21.88 -16.75
N LYS A 536 -3.66 -21.26 -16.91
CA LYS A 536 -4.12 -20.70 -18.20
C LYS A 536 -3.55 -19.32 -18.48
N GLN A 537 -2.96 -18.67 -17.47
CA GLN A 537 -2.34 -17.36 -17.64
C GLN A 537 -0.99 -17.49 -18.36
N GLU A 538 -0.58 -16.42 -19.03
CA GLU A 538 0.72 -16.31 -19.70
C GLU A 538 1.48 -15.07 -19.19
N GLY A 539 2.76 -14.95 -19.56
CA GLY A 539 3.55 -13.74 -19.30
C GLY A 539 3.59 -13.29 -17.84
N LYS A 540 3.25 -12.01 -17.62
CA LYS A 540 3.25 -11.36 -16.30
C LYS A 540 2.10 -11.85 -15.42
N ALA A 541 0.90 -11.97 -15.97
CA ALA A 541 -0.28 -12.47 -15.27
C ALA A 541 -0.03 -13.88 -14.68
N ARG A 542 0.71 -14.73 -15.39
CA ARG A 542 1.12 -16.05 -14.85
C ARG A 542 2.03 -15.92 -13.63
N LYS A 543 3.02 -15.02 -13.67
CA LYS A 543 3.94 -14.82 -12.54
C LYS A 543 3.18 -14.34 -11.30
N GLU A 544 2.26 -13.39 -11.47
CA GLU A 544 1.42 -12.86 -10.39
C GLU A 544 0.44 -13.91 -9.84
N ALA A 545 -0.20 -14.69 -10.72
CA ALA A 545 -1.09 -15.78 -10.30
C ALA A 545 -0.35 -16.87 -9.51
N PHE A 546 0.93 -17.07 -9.78
CA PHE A 546 1.82 -17.98 -9.06
C PHE A 546 2.64 -17.29 -7.95
N ASP A 547 2.32 -16.06 -7.54
CA ASP A 547 3.00 -15.42 -6.41
C ASP A 547 2.67 -16.15 -5.10
N SER A 548 3.69 -16.42 -4.28
CA SER A 548 3.53 -17.02 -2.95
C SER A 548 2.79 -16.11 -1.95
N PHE A 549 2.74 -14.80 -2.20
CA PHE A 549 1.93 -13.84 -1.45
C PHE A 549 0.53 -13.69 -2.05
N GLY A 550 0.28 -14.28 -3.22
CA GLY A 550 -1.02 -14.31 -3.88
C GLY A 550 -1.96 -15.39 -3.32
N PRO A 551 -3.14 -15.55 -3.95
CA PRO A 551 -4.17 -16.49 -3.49
C PRO A 551 -3.68 -17.95 -3.33
N LEU A 552 -2.85 -18.45 -4.25
CA LEU A 552 -2.35 -19.83 -4.18
C LEU A 552 -1.48 -20.07 -2.94
N GLY A 553 -0.64 -19.10 -2.58
CA GLY A 553 0.20 -19.19 -1.39
C GLY A 553 -0.58 -19.05 -0.09
N LYS A 554 -1.47 -18.05 -0.03
CA LYS A 554 -2.34 -17.80 1.12
C LYS A 554 -3.14 -19.04 1.54
N HIS A 555 -3.66 -19.81 0.58
CA HIS A 555 -4.56 -20.95 0.86
C HIS A 555 -3.90 -22.34 0.80
N LEU A 556 -2.59 -22.45 0.49
CA LEU A 556 -1.95 -23.76 0.32
C LEU A 556 -2.01 -24.61 1.60
N GLU A 557 -1.85 -24.00 2.77
CA GLU A 557 -1.88 -24.72 4.04
C GLU A 557 -3.30 -25.25 4.36
N GLU A 558 -4.33 -24.46 4.08
CA GLU A 558 -5.72 -24.87 4.24
C GLU A 558 -6.08 -26.02 3.29
N TYR A 559 -5.64 -25.92 2.03
CA TYR A 559 -5.74 -27.00 1.06
C TYR A 559 -5.04 -28.28 1.53
N ALA A 560 -3.82 -28.18 2.08
CA ALA A 560 -3.10 -29.34 2.64
C ALA A 560 -3.87 -29.96 3.82
N ASN A 561 -4.39 -29.14 4.75
CA ASN A 561 -5.22 -29.62 5.85
C ASN A 561 -6.49 -30.32 5.32
N ALA A 562 -7.09 -29.79 4.26
CA ALA A 562 -8.26 -30.37 3.62
C ALA A 562 -7.96 -31.75 3.02
N LEU A 563 -6.85 -31.89 2.28
CA LEU A 563 -6.40 -33.18 1.75
C LEU A 563 -6.19 -34.23 2.85
N VAL A 564 -5.55 -33.86 3.97
CA VAL A 564 -5.34 -34.76 5.10
C VAL A 564 -6.66 -35.27 5.69
N ARG A 565 -7.67 -34.41 5.83
CA ARG A 565 -8.98 -34.79 6.38
C ARG A 565 -9.72 -35.82 5.53
N VAL A 566 -9.48 -35.84 4.22
CA VAL A 566 -10.12 -36.78 3.28
C VAL A 566 -9.20 -37.93 2.84
N GLY A 567 -7.99 -38.05 3.41
CA GLY A 567 -7.05 -39.12 3.09
C GLY A 567 -6.43 -39.01 1.68
N ARG A 568 -6.32 -37.79 1.15
CA ARG A 568 -5.76 -37.47 -0.18
C ARG A 568 -4.41 -36.74 -0.09
N GLU A 569 -3.70 -36.90 1.02
CA GLU A 569 -2.47 -36.14 1.32
C GLU A 569 -1.40 -36.24 0.22
N LYS A 570 -1.31 -37.36 -0.50
CA LYS A 570 -0.34 -37.58 -1.60
C LYS A 570 -0.53 -36.63 -2.79
N GLU A 571 -1.72 -36.04 -2.96
CA GLU A 571 -1.99 -35.10 -4.05
C GLU A 571 -1.19 -33.80 -3.91
N ILE A 572 -0.75 -33.46 -2.70
CA ILE A 572 0.05 -32.26 -2.45
C ILE A 572 1.37 -32.26 -3.23
N VAL A 573 1.95 -33.45 -3.49
CA VAL A 573 3.25 -33.57 -4.15
C VAL A 573 3.20 -33.01 -5.57
N ALA A 574 2.10 -33.22 -6.29
CA ALA A 574 1.92 -32.67 -7.64
C ALA A 574 1.79 -31.14 -7.61
N VAL A 575 1.03 -30.61 -6.64
CA VAL A 575 0.84 -29.17 -6.46
C VAL A 575 2.15 -28.48 -6.08
N ILE A 576 2.91 -29.03 -5.13
CA ILE A 576 4.20 -28.47 -4.72
C ILE A 576 5.20 -28.49 -5.88
N ARG A 577 5.27 -29.57 -6.68
CA ARG A 577 6.15 -29.62 -7.85
C ARG A 577 5.81 -28.55 -8.89
N LEU A 578 4.53 -28.21 -9.01
CA LEU A 578 4.07 -27.16 -9.91
C LEU A 578 4.41 -25.75 -9.39
N LEU A 579 4.27 -25.52 -8.08
CA LEU A 579 4.49 -24.21 -7.45
C LEU A 579 5.97 -23.90 -7.21
N ALA A 580 6.78 -24.91 -6.85
CA ALA A 580 8.17 -24.72 -6.42
C ALA A 580 9.06 -23.92 -7.38
N PRO A 581 8.95 -24.05 -8.73
CA PRO A 581 9.75 -23.23 -9.65
C PRO A 581 9.44 -21.72 -9.57
N PHE A 582 8.26 -21.34 -9.09
CA PHE A 582 7.85 -19.95 -8.93
C PHE A 582 8.19 -19.39 -7.54
N TRP A 583 8.41 -20.27 -6.55
CA TRP A 583 8.58 -19.93 -5.14
C TRP A 583 10.01 -20.20 -4.66
N ASP A 584 10.99 -19.88 -5.52
CA ASP A 584 12.42 -20.11 -5.25
C ASP A 584 13.01 -18.99 -4.37
N HIS A 585 12.40 -18.79 -3.21
CA HIS A 585 12.78 -17.78 -2.22
C HIS A 585 12.30 -18.22 -0.82
N ASN A 586 12.79 -17.52 0.22
CA ASN A 586 12.64 -17.94 1.62
C ASN A 586 11.17 -18.14 2.06
N ALA A 587 10.31 -17.15 1.83
CA ALA A 587 8.87 -17.27 2.14
C ALA A 587 8.20 -18.43 1.37
N GLY A 588 8.60 -18.63 0.11
CA GLY A 588 8.15 -19.71 -0.75
C GLY A 588 8.50 -21.09 -0.19
N TYR A 589 9.76 -21.29 0.19
CA TYR A 589 10.26 -22.54 0.79
C TYR A 589 9.55 -22.87 2.10
N GLY A 590 9.33 -21.88 2.97
CA GLY A 590 8.59 -22.08 4.21
C GLY A 590 7.15 -22.54 3.95
N THR A 591 6.46 -21.89 3.01
CA THR A 591 5.06 -22.19 2.67
C THR A 591 4.88 -23.60 2.09
N ILE A 592 5.64 -23.99 1.07
CA ILE A 592 5.57 -25.36 0.50
C ILE A 592 6.11 -26.42 1.46
N GLY A 593 7.13 -26.10 2.25
CA GLY A 593 7.67 -27.00 3.26
C GLY A 593 6.63 -27.36 4.33
N LYS A 594 5.88 -26.38 4.83
CA LYS A 594 4.78 -26.59 5.79
C LYS A 594 3.65 -27.43 5.20
N ALA A 595 3.26 -27.15 3.96
CA ALA A 595 2.24 -27.93 3.27
C ALA A 595 2.66 -29.40 3.09
N ALA A 596 3.91 -29.65 2.65
CA ALA A 596 4.47 -31.01 2.55
C ALA A 596 4.50 -31.72 3.92
N PHE A 597 4.94 -31.02 4.97
CA PHE A 597 5.03 -31.57 6.32
C PHE A 597 3.65 -32.01 6.85
N LYS A 598 2.61 -31.20 6.66
CA LYS A 598 1.24 -31.52 7.08
C LYS A 598 0.68 -32.77 6.39
N CYS A 599 1.04 -32.98 5.13
CA CYS A 599 0.68 -34.16 4.35
C CYS A 599 1.62 -35.36 4.58
N SER A 600 2.47 -35.34 5.62
CA SER A 600 3.45 -36.40 5.93
C SER A 600 4.47 -36.68 4.82
N GLU A 601 4.67 -35.76 3.88
CA GLU A 601 5.68 -35.84 2.81
C GLU A 601 7.03 -35.34 3.33
N HIS A 602 7.54 -35.98 4.40
CA HIS A 602 8.68 -35.47 5.19
C HIS A 602 9.96 -35.27 4.37
N ALA A 603 10.26 -36.15 3.41
CA ALA A 603 11.45 -36.01 2.56
C ALA A 603 11.38 -34.75 1.67
N LEU A 604 10.17 -34.42 1.20
CA LEU A 604 9.95 -33.21 0.40
C LEU A 604 10.03 -31.96 1.29
N ALA A 605 9.42 -32.00 2.47
CA ALA A 605 9.48 -30.91 3.46
C ALA A 605 10.92 -30.63 3.91
N GLU A 606 11.70 -31.68 4.24
CA GLU A 606 13.11 -31.57 4.62
C GLU A 606 13.91 -30.82 3.56
N GLY A 607 13.73 -31.16 2.28
CA GLY A 607 14.42 -30.49 1.17
C GLY A 607 14.16 -28.98 1.11
N PHE A 608 12.92 -28.54 1.35
CA PHE A 608 12.60 -27.11 1.36
C PHE A 608 13.05 -26.39 2.62
N PHE A 609 12.92 -27.01 3.80
CA PHE A 609 13.42 -26.41 5.04
C PHE A 609 14.93 -26.28 5.05
N LEU A 610 15.67 -27.22 4.44
CA LEU A 610 17.11 -27.09 4.22
C LEU A 610 17.44 -25.88 3.33
N ARG A 611 16.73 -25.71 2.21
CA ARG A 611 16.91 -24.52 1.35
C ARG A 611 16.59 -23.21 2.08
N LEU A 612 15.53 -23.18 2.89
CA LEU A 612 15.21 -22.03 3.72
C LEU A 612 16.36 -21.73 4.69
N ARG A 613 16.86 -22.74 5.40
CA ARG A 613 17.97 -22.58 6.34
C ARG A 613 19.24 -22.08 5.67
N ASP A 614 19.56 -22.63 4.49
CA ASP A 614 20.82 -22.36 3.81
C ASP A 614 20.79 -21.01 3.05
N ASN A 615 19.60 -20.52 2.66
CA ASN A 615 19.42 -19.25 1.92
C ASN A 615 18.86 -18.09 2.76
N TYR A 616 18.51 -18.32 4.04
CA TYR A 616 17.99 -17.29 4.93
C TYR A 616 18.81 -17.21 6.23
N GLU A 617 19.54 -16.12 6.38
CA GLU A 617 20.42 -15.86 7.54
C GLU A 617 19.64 -15.91 8.87
N ASP A 618 18.40 -15.40 8.86
CA ASP A 618 17.51 -15.32 10.02
C ASP A 618 16.61 -16.56 10.21
N SER A 619 16.93 -17.67 9.54
CA SER A 619 16.12 -18.90 9.60
C SER A 619 15.93 -19.45 11.02
N HIS A 620 16.83 -19.15 11.96
CA HIS A 620 16.69 -19.54 13.38
C HIS A 620 15.47 -18.94 14.08
N ARG A 621 14.89 -17.86 13.53
CA ARG A 621 13.65 -17.23 14.03
C ARG A 621 12.39 -17.94 13.53
N SER A 622 12.53 -18.80 12.50
CA SER A 622 11.42 -19.42 11.78
C SER A 622 10.89 -20.68 12.48
N GLU A 623 9.57 -20.88 12.50
CA GLU A 623 8.94 -22.10 13.04
C GLU A 623 9.35 -23.37 12.28
N GLU A 624 9.72 -23.19 11.01
CA GLU A 624 10.16 -24.23 10.08
C GLU A 624 11.42 -24.97 10.56
N MET A 625 12.30 -24.34 11.35
CA MET A 625 13.44 -25.04 11.95
C MET A 625 12.99 -26.05 13.01
N GLY A 626 11.90 -25.74 13.73
CA GLY A 626 11.28 -26.68 14.66
C GLY A 626 10.65 -27.88 13.93
N LEU A 627 10.02 -27.64 12.78
CA LEU A 627 9.47 -28.70 11.92
C LEU A 627 10.57 -29.57 11.32
N LEU A 628 11.68 -28.97 10.87
CA LEU A 628 12.86 -29.70 10.38
C LEU A 628 13.46 -30.60 11.46
N ALA A 629 13.63 -30.09 12.68
CA ALA A 629 14.09 -30.88 13.82
C ALA A 629 13.14 -32.05 14.12
N GLU A 630 11.83 -31.87 13.97
CA GLU A 630 10.86 -32.96 14.13
C GLU A 630 11.01 -34.05 13.05
N ILE A 631 11.23 -33.65 11.78
CA ILE A 631 11.51 -34.61 10.70
C ILE A 631 12.76 -35.44 11.03
N TRP A 632 13.83 -34.78 11.45
CA TRP A 632 15.09 -35.43 11.79
C TRP A 632 14.99 -36.35 13.01
N CYS A 633 14.25 -35.94 14.04
CA CYS A 633 14.01 -36.77 15.20
C CYS A 633 13.26 -38.07 14.83
N LYS A 634 12.30 -37.99 13.88
CA LYS A 634 11.63 -39.17 13.31
C LYS A 634 12.53 -40.01 12.39
N GLY A 635 13.50 -39.40 11.73
CA GLY A 635 14.37 -40.01 10.70
C GLY A 635 15.75 -40.48 11.18
N GLU A 636 15.89 -40.87 12.45
CA GLU A 636 17.14 -41.34 13.08
C GLU A 636 18.28 -40.29 13.17
N LYS A 637 17.99 -39.01 12.92
CA LYS A 637 18.94 -37.88 13.01
C LYS A 637 18.72 -37.06 14.29
N GLN A 638 18.58 -37.73 15.44
CA GLN A 638 18.22 -37.07 16.71
C GLN A 638 19.26 -36.04 17.17
N GLU A 639 20.54 -36.33 17.01
CA GLU A 639 21.61 -35.41 17.40
C GLU A 639 21.66 -34.18 16.48
N ASP A 640 21.38 -34.32 15.18
CA ASP A 640 21.27 -33.19 14.26
C ASP A 640 20.07 -32.30 14.63
N ALA A 641 18.92 -32.90 14.99
CA ALA A 641 17.73 -32.18 15.45
C ALA A 641 18.00 -31.37 16.72
N LYS A 642 18.68 -32.00 17.69
CA LYS A 642 19.11 -31.35 18.93
C LYS A 642 20.09 -30.21 18.64
N GLY A 643 21.08 -30.45 17.79
CA GLY A 643 22.08 -29.47 17.37
C GLY A 643 21.46 -28.24 16.69
N LEU A 644 20.51 -28.46 15.79
CA LEU A 644 19.77 -27.38 15.11
C LEU A 644 19.02 -26.47 16.08
N LEU A 645 18.24 -27.05 16.99
CA LEU A 645 17.46 -26.28 17.96
C LEU A 645 18.36 -25.51 18.93
N LEU A 646 19.47 -26.11 19.35
CA LEU A 646 20.46 -25.43 20.18
C LEU A 646 21.12 -24.25 19.44
N ASP A 647 21.46 -24.41 18.16
CA ASP A 647 21.98 -23.30 17.35
C ASP A 647 20.96 -22.15 17.26
N CYS A 648 19.70 -22.48 16.98
CA CYS A 648 18.64 -21.47 16.90
C CYS A 648 18.48 -20.69 18.21
N LEU A 649 18.41 -21.41 19.34
CA LEU A 649 18.28 -20.80 20.66
C LEU A 649 19.47 -19.91 21.02
N ARG A 650 20.70 -20.31 20.68
CA ARG A 650 21.91 -19.49 20.93
C ARG A 650 21.88 -18.20 20.14
N ARG A 651 21.50 -18.25 18.86
CA ARG A 651 21.38 -17.05 18.01
C ARG A 651 20.30 -16.10 18.54
N LEU A 652 19.12 -16.62 18.91
CA LEU A 652 18.05 -15.82 19.50
C LEU A 652 18.49 -15.11 20.78
N VAL A 653 19.24 -15.79 21.66
CA VAL A 653 19.82 -15.18 22.88
C VAL A 653 20.89 -14.13 22.56
N ALA A 654 21.64 -14.29 21.47
CA ALA A 654 22.63 -13.31 21.06
C ALA A 654 21.96 -12.04 20.52
N GLU A 655 20.97 -12.18 19.66
CA GLU A 655 20.23 -11.07 19.03
C GLU A 655 19.34 -10.31 20.03
N SER A 656 18.73 -11.02 20.98
CA SER A 656 17.87 -10.40 22.00
C SER A 656 18.62 -9.39 22.89
N LYS A 657 19.95 -9.51 23.01
CA LYS A 657 20.79 -8.58 23.80
C LYS A 657 20.87 -7.20 23.19
N THR A 658 20.75 -7.10 21.87
CA THR A 658 20.77 -5.83 21.13
C THR A 658 19.38 -5.33 20.77
N ALA A 659 18.36 -6.18 20.91
CA ALA A 659 16.98 -5.84 20.62
C ALA A 659 16.39 -4.85 21.62
N THR A 660 15.57 -3.92 21.12
CA THR A 660 14.87 -2.94 21.96
C THR A 660 13.37 -2.95 21.64
N GLY A 661 12.54 -2.43 22.55
CA GLY A 661 11.11 -2.26 22.31
C GLY A 661 10.36 -3.55 21.94
N SER A 662 9.61 -3.51 20.83
CA SER A 662 8.80 -4.63 20.30
C SER A 662 9.65 -5.82 19.87
N ASP A 663 10.85 -5.57 19.35
CA ASP A 663 11.73 -6.62 18.82
C ASP A 663 12.14 -7.58 19.92
N ARG A 664 12.37 -7.08 21.13
CA ARG A 664 12.72 -7.92 22.28
C ARG A 664 11.64 -8.94 22.62
N ARG A 665 10.35 -8.58 22.49
CA ARG A 665 9.23 -9.52 22.67
C ARG A 665 9.15 -10.53 21.53
N TYR A 666 9.35 -10.06 20.29
CA TYR A 666 9.39 -10.94 19.13
C TYR A 666 10.49 -12.01 19.27
N PHE A 667 11.69 -11.63 19.69
CA PHE A 667 12.77 -12.59 19.97
C PHE A 667 12.43 -13.56 21.10
N GLU A 668 11.79 -13.09 22.16
CA GLU A 668 11.34 -13.96 23.24
C GLU A 668 10.31 -14.99 22.76
N ASP A 669 9.34 -14.58 21.95
CA ASP A 669 8.32 -15.49 21.42
C ASP A 669 8.96 -16.56 20.52
N CYS A 670 9.88 -16.16 19.64
CA CYS A 670 10.66 -17.09 18.83
C CYS A 670 11.47 -18.05 19.72
N PHE A 671 12.13 -17.54 20.76
CA PHE A 671 12.92 -18.34 21.71
C PHE A 671 12.05 -19.38 22.42
N GLN A 672 10.90 -18.97 22.94
CA GLN A 672 10.00 -19.88 23.64
C GLN A 672 9.42 -20.96 22.72
N LYS A 673 9.12 -20.63 21.45
CA LYS A 673 8.69 -21.63 20.45
C LYS A 673 9.76 -22.69 20.18
N GLN A 674 11.01 -22.29 19.97
CA GLN A 674 12.12 -23.23 19.75
C GLN A 674 12.42 -24.06 20.99
N ARG A 675 12.39 -23.42 22.18
CA ARG A 675 12.62 -24.08 23.46
C ARG A 675 11.52 -25.12 23.74
N ALA A 676 10.26 -24.77 23.51
CA ALA A 676 9.13 -25.68 23.66
C ALA A 676 9.26 -26.87 22.70
N THR A 677 9.72 -26.63 21.47
CA THR A 677 9.97 -27.70 20.49
C THR A 677 11.08 -28.64 20.96
N LEU A 678 12.20 -28.12 21.47
CA LEU A 678 13.29 -28.93 22.01
C LEU A 678 12.81 -29.80 23.18
N LEU A 679 12.08 -29.22 24.14
CA LEU A 679 11.58 -29.95 25.30
C LEU A 679 10.54 -31.01 24.91
N ARG A 680 9.74 -30.76 23.88
CA ARG A 680 8.76 -31.71 23.35
C ARG A 680 9.44 -32.89 22.65
N LEU A 681 10.48 -32.63 21.86
CA LEU A 681 11.20 -33.69 21.11
C LEU A 681 12.16 -34.50 21.99
N PHE A 682 12.68 -33.90 23.07
CA PHE A 682 13.67 -34.51 23.97
C PHE A 682 13.23 -34.42 25.44
N PRO A 683 12.14 -35.10 25.83
CA PRO A 683 11.55 -34.94 27.17
C PRO A 683 12.44 -35.48 28.31
N SER A 684 13.33 -36.44 28.03
CA SER A 684 14.20 -37.07 29.04
C SER A 684 15.39 -36.21 29.45
N ASP A 685 15.99 -35.50 28.50
CA ASP A 685 17.27 -34.79 28.65
C ASP A 685 17.20 -33.32 28.24
N GLY A 686 16.11 -32.85 27.63
CA GLY A 686 16.02 -31.49 27.08
C GLY A 686 16.33 -30.37 28.09
N GLN A 687 15.88 -30.51 29.35
CA GLN A 687 16.24 -29.53 30.40
C GLN A 687 17.73 -29.57 30.75
N ALA A 688 18.32 -30.76 30.86
CA ALA A 688 19.74 -30.92 31.11
C ALA A 688 20.56 -30.34 29.96
N VAL A 689 20.16 -30.64 28.72
CA VAL A 689 20.77 -30.11 27.49
C VAL A 689 20.74 -28.59 27.44
N LEU A 690 19.61 -27.94 27.77
CA LEU A 690 19.54 -26.47 27.84
C LEU A 690 20.49 -25.91 28.90
N ALA A 691 20.55 -26.51 30.08
CA ALA A 691 21.41 -26.08 31.18
C ALA A 691 22.91 -26.27 30.85
N GLU A 692 23.30 -27.40 30.28
CA GLU A 692 24.67 -27.71 29.84
C GLU A 692 25.17 -26.73 28.77
N ASN A 693 24.25 -26.19 27.96
CA ASN A 693 24.55 -25.21 26.92
C ASN A 693 24.40 -23.75 27.37
N GLY A 694 24.16 -23.50 28.66
CA GLY A 694 24.05 -22.16 29.22
C GLY A 694 22.89 -21.34 28.66
N LEU A 695 21.83 -22.00 28.16
CA LEU A 695 20.67 -21.32 27.60
C LEU A 695 19.71 -20.89 28.73
N PRO A 696 19.28 -19.62 28.77
CA PRO A 696 18.40 -19.13 29.84
C PRO A 696 16.98 -19.69 29.69
N SER A 697 16.15 -19.52 30.73
CA SER A 697 14.72 -19.84 30.64
C SER A 697 13.93 -18.80 29.84
N SER A 698 14.46 -17.58 29.69
CA SER A 698 13.89 -16.45 28.96
C SER A 698 15.00 -15.50 28.50
N THR A 699 14.81 -14.86 27.34
CA THR A 699 15.67 -13.78 26.81
C THR A 699 15.35 -12.41 27.41
N LEU A 700 14.30 -12.31 28.23
CA LEU A 700 13.90 -11.07 28.91
C LEU A 700 14.67 -10.81 30.22
N ASN A 701 15.42 -11.80 30.71
CA ASN A 701 16.19 -11.71 31.96
C ASN A 701 17.46 -10.85 31.83
#